data_AF-A0A936JL56-F1
#
_entry.id   AF-A0A936JL56-F1
#
_cell.length_a   1.000
_cell.length_b   1.000
_cell.length_c   1.000
_cell.angle_alpha   90.00
_cell.angle_beta   90.00
_cell.angle_gamma   90.00
#
_symmetry.space_group_name_H-M   'P 1'
#
loop_
_entity.id
_entity.type
_entity.pdbx_description
1 polymer ?
#
loop_
_entity_poly.entity_id
_entity_poly.type
_entity_poly.pdbx_seq_one_letter_code
_entity_poly.pdbx_strand_id
1 'polypeptide(L)'
;MICTLQSAARAYRENHAALRAFIDSAKGKLMVVFDEAHHAPAPSYTEFIVALRRDAPKMKLLGLTATPIYNDEKRAGWLHKLFPQGITSQVSASKLIAAGILAKPVFKTCNTHFAPKFDAVQFQRWSATYKDVPEDIIEQLAKNQPRNDTIWKMYVDNRNEFGKTIIFADRWIQCEYLRKKLRDNGVRADVVYSHVDAALPSVEARNRRTRDENAKVLKAFHQNQLDVLINVKMLTEGTDVPSVQTVFLTRQTTSPILLRQMVGRALRGEKFGGTDTANIVLFSDDWRESIQWAEFDELWGTRTDDAKGEPRKRLPLQLISIELIRRLARQMESGDLPPASFLELLPLGWYVPEFDVEVSDSDSDDIEHAHPMVLVHADEKASYDGFLDQISKTDLQRFADPSIRYEEVEQTIEKWRNRFFADERKRAGDLGKNLFHLVRHVAQTGGELPPFFPFETREDHDLTPLANIAAQEDWGPSRTRKHLEPMYADERRFWRAMFPNIELFVKQFQSLVEVEIARLTGTASAIPMVPVIAPPPPMIAPEPSEEIKGQVIRRDGERCLCCDETNRRKLQVDHVISRYHGGSNELANLQTLCSTCNRDKDISEMNFRNAGTLLRAAPALRFPTGFTSSDLDDIEHDIRRTINMFYRCAAVDAVEIGRRGVKRREWCIRLRSGNPAKWFEPHLPELFHRIRTAQAGDRNDPVQRITLEAPGEEPPYQFDVEADDAGETTGDSCAGGEDATRCDQDARKEKTEGDQIAEFHDHYGKVYHDKFQKWRRQHPDGFI
;
A
#
# COMPACT_ATOMS: atom_id res chain seq x y z
N MET A 1 14.61 23.40 -33.15
CA MET A 1 13.30 23.34 -32.45
C MET A 1 13.51 22.53 -31.19
N ILE A 2 12.93 22.94 -30.06
CA ILE A 2 12.92 22.19 -28.80
C ILE A 2 11.47 22.21 -28.30
N CYS A 3 10.95 21.07 -27.88
CA CYS A 3 9.55 20.86 -27.50
C CYS A 3 9.42 19.53 -26.72
N THR A 4 8.41 19.40 -25.85
CA THR A 4 8.11 18.09 -25.24
C THR A 4 7.53 17.13 -26.29
N LEU A 5 7.64 15.82 -26.06
CA LEU A 5 7.18 14.87 -27.06
C LEU A 5 5.66 14.86 -27.22
N GLN A 6 4.90 15.00 -26.13
CA GLN A 6 3.43 15.12 -26.20
C GLN A 6 3.04 16.30 -27.09
N SER A 7 3.74 17.43 -26.97
CA SER A 7 3.54 18.61 -27.82
C SER A 7 3.83 18.32 -29.30
N ALA A 8 4.95 17.63 -29.58
CA ALA A 8 5.37 17.30 -30.94
C ALA A 8 4.45 16.27 -31.62
N ALA A 9 4.15 15.16 -30.94
CA ALA A 9 3.26 14.11 -31.43
C ALA A 9 1.80 14.58 -31.56
N ARG A 10 1.34 15.47 -30.68
CA ARG A 10 0.04 16.14 -30.83
C ARG A 10 0.03 17.06 -32.04
N ALA A 11 0.97 18.01 -32.14
CA ALA A 11 1.04 18.94 -33.26
C ALA A 11 1.22 18.23 -34.62
N TYR A 12 1.85 17.05 -34.64
CA TYR A 12 1.97 16.22 -35.83
C TYR A 12 0.64 15.54 -36.22
N ARG A 13 -0.09 14.97 -35.25
CA ARG A 13 -1.44 14.40 -35.46
C ARG A 13 -2.46 15.46 -35.89
N GLU A 14 -2.40 16.65 -35.28
CA GLU A 14 -3.21 17.82 -35.64
C GLU A 14 -2.74 18.50 -36.95
N ASN A 15 -1.71 17.96 -37.62
CA ASN A 15 -1.14 18.46 -38.88
C ASN A 15 -0.74 19.95 -38.85
N HIS A 16 -0.21 20.40 -37.72
CA HIS A 16 0.05 21.82 -37.41
C HIS A 16 0.99 22.47 -38.44
N ALA A 17 0.50 23.52 -39.11
CA ALA A 17 1.15 24.10 -40.29
C ALA A 17 2.61 24.52 -40.08
N ALA A 18 2.95 25.10 -38.92
CA ALA A 18 4.33 25.50 -38.62
C ALA A 18 5.29 24.31 -38.41
N LEU A 19 4.79 23.18 -37.90
CA LEU A 19 5.58 21.95 -37.76
C LEU A 19 5.80 21.28 -39.12
N ARG A 20 4.77 21.26 -39.97
CA ARG A 20 4.88 20.79 -41.36
C ARG A 20 5.88 21.62 -42.15
N ALA A 21 5.74 22.94 -42.17
CA ALA A 21 6.68 23.84 -42.83
C ALA A 21 8.13 23.65 -42.34
N PHE A 22 8.35 23.39 -41.05
CA PHE A 22 9.68 23.07 -40.52
C PHE A 22 10.23 21.74 -41.06
N ILE A 23 9.44 20.65 -41.03
CA ILE A 23 9.83 19.33 -41.57
C ILE A 23 10.12 19.41 -43.08
N ASP A 24 9.25 20.09 -43.83
CA ASP A 24 9.38 20.27 -45.29
C ASP A 24 10.63 21.10 -45.63
N SER A 25 10.94 22.14 -44.82
CA SER A 25 12.15 22.95 -44.99
C SER A 25 13.45 22.16 -44.87
N ALA A 26 13.45 21.06 -44.08
CA ALA A 26 14.59 20.15 -43.95
C ALA A 26 14.80 19.27 -45.19
N LYS A 27 13.85 19.24 -46.15
CA LYS A 27 13.94 18.49 -47.43
C LYS A 27 14.33 17.02 -47.20
N GLY A 28 13.72 16.41 -46.19
CA GLY A 28 13.96 15.02 -45.75
C GLY A 28 15.26 14.80 -44.97
N LYS A 29 16.16 15.79 -44.83
CA LYS A 29 17.41 15.72 -44.05
C LYS A 29 17.21 16.17 -42.60
N LEU A 30 16.15 15.71 -41.95
CA LEU A 30 15.88 16.07 -40.56
C LEU A 30 16.91 15.42 -39.62
N MET A 31 17.34 16.13 -38.58
CA MET A 31 18.06 15.53 -37.45
C MET A 31 17.17 15.63 -36.21
N VAL A 32 16.90 14.49 -35.59
CA VAL A 32 16.12 14.37 -34.36
C VAL A 32 17.05 13.86 -33.27
N VAL A 33 17.09 14.58 -32.15
CA VAL A 33 17.73 14.15 -30.91
C VAL A 33 16.62 14.00 -29.89
N PHE A 34 16.51 12.81 -29.30
CA PHE A 34 15.67 12.59 -28.11
C PHE A 34 16.57 12.50 -26.89
N ASP A 35 16.28 13.34 -25.91
CA ASP A 35 16.74 13.18 -24.54
C ASP A 35 15.81 12.19 -23.81
N GLU A 36 16.33 11.53 -22.78
CA GLU A 36 15.69 10.40 -22.08
C GLU A 36 15.01 9.39 -23.03
N ALA A 37 15.77 8.94 -24.04
CA ALA A 37 15.35 7.97 -25.05
C ALA A 37 14.97 6.57 -24.51
N HIS A 38 14.93 6.37 -23.19
CA HIS A 38 14.38 5.17 -22.56
C HIS A 38 12.83 5.15 -22.55
N HIS A 39 12.16 6.31 -22.61
CA HIS A 39 10.70 6.37 -22.83
C HIS A 39 10.32 6.11 -24.32
N ALA A 40 11.29 6.04 -25.24
CA ALA A 40 11.04 5.86 -26.68
C ALA A 40 10.24 4.61 -27.10
N PRO A 41 10.27 3.44 -26.42
CA PRO A 41 9.53 2.26 -26.86
C PRO A 41 8.01 2.33 -26.57
N ALA A 42 7.51 3.38 -25.91
CA ALA A 42 6.08 3.59 -25.69
C ALA A 42 5.30 3.75 -27.02
N PRO A 43 4.00 3.42 -27.07
CA PRO A 43 3.24 3.39 -28.34
C PRO A 43 3.13 4.75 -29.01
N SER A 44 2.76 5.79 -28.26
CA SER A 44 2.58 7.16 -28.79
C SER A 44 3.90 7.78 -29.28
N TYR A 45 5.03 7.35 -28.70
CA TYR A 45 6.40 7.72 -29.05
C TYR A 45 6.81 7.02 -30.36
N THR A 46 6.59 5.70 -30.41
CA THR A 46 6.87 4.82 -31.55
C THR A 46 6.12 5.26 -32.81
N GLU A 47 4.81 5.51 -32.73
CA GLU A 47 4.00 5.98 -33.86
C GLU A 47 4.55 7.26 -34.48
N PHE A 48 4.90 8.24 -33.64
CA PHE A 48 5.43 9.52 -34.09
C PHE A 48 6.79 9.38 -34.80
N ILE A 49 7.69 8.54 -34.28
CA ILE A 49 9.00 8.28 -34.90
C ILE A 49 8.85 7.55 -36.24
N VAL A 50 7.95 6.56 -36.33
CA VAL A 50 7.65 5.83 -37.57
C VAL A 50 7.05 6.79 -38.62
N ALA A 51 6.12 7.66 -38.22
CA ALA A 51 5.53 8.63 -39.12
C ALA A 51 6.54 9.69 -39.60
N LEU A 52 7.41 10.20 -38.72
CA LEU A 52 8.52 11.08 -39.11
C LEU A 52 9.49 10.41 -40.08
N ARG A 53 9.80 9.12 -39.90
CA ARG A 53 10.64 8.35 -40.84
C ARG A 53 10.02 8.24 -42.23
N ARG A 54 8.70 8.06 -42.31
CA ARG A 54 7.97 8.00 -43.59
C ARG A 54 8.01 9.33 -44.33
N ASP A 55 7.78 10.44 -43.62
CA ASP A 55 7.67 11.77 -44.21
C ASP A 55 9.07 12.43 -44.41
N ALA A 56 10.11 11.97 -43.70
CA ALA A 56 11.51 12.38 -43.90
C ALA A 56 12.47 11.16 -44.05
N PRO A 57 12.51 10.47 -45.20
CA PRO A 57 13.26 9.21 -45.38
C PRO A 57 14.79 9.28 -45.26
N LYS A 58 15.38 10.48 -45.15
CA LYS A 58 16.83 10.69 -44.94
C LYS A 58 17.14 11.23 -43.53
N MET A 59 16.18 11.13 -42.61
CA MET A 59 16.30 11.56 -41.23
C MET A 59 17.43 10.83 -40.50
N LYS A 60 18.14 11.55 -39.63
CA LYS A 60 19.05 10.99 -38.63
C LYS A 60 18.43 11.11 -37.26
N LEU A 61 18.59 10.05 -36.46
CA LEU A 61 17.97 9.89 -35.16
C LEU A 61 19.05 9.53 -34.13
N LEU A 62 19.15 10.33 -33.08
CA LEU A 62 20.05 10.13 -31.94
C LEU A 62 19.21 10.03 -30.66
N GLY A 63 19.43 8.99 -29.87
CA GLY A 63 18.86 8.84 -28.54
C GLY A 63 19.94 9.06 -27.50
N LEU A 64 19.64 9.84 -26.47
CA LEU A 64 20.44 10.04 -25.28
C LEU A 64 19.63 9.50 -24.09
N THR A 65 20.24 8.72 -23.21
CA THR A 65 19.59 8.22 -21.99
C THR A 65 20.65 7.83 -20.97
N ALA A 66 20.38 8.09 -19.68
CA ALA A 66 21.19 7.52 -18.60
C ALA A 66 20.94 6.01 -18.42
N THR A 67 19.72 5.56 -18.74
CA THR A 67 19.16 4.22 -18.54
C THR A 67 18.91 3.52 -19.90
N PRO A 68 19.93 3.01 -20.60
CA PRO A 68 19.75 2.20 -21.80
C PRO A 68 19.37 0.76 -21.42
N ILE A 69 18.12 0.57 -20.97
CA ILE A 69 17.56 -0.74 -20.63
C ILE A 69 17.14 -1.47 -21.92
N TYR A 70 17.41 -2.77 -22.10
CA TYR A 70 18.78 -3.28 -22.20
C TYR A 70 19.18 -3.37 -23.69
N ASN A 71 20.47 -3.18 -24.00
CA ASN A 71 21.04 -3.47 -25.33
C ASN A 71 21.34 -4.99 -25.48
N ASP A 72 20.35 -5.83 -25.21
CA ASP A 72 20.44 -7.28 -25.42
C ASP A 72 19.98 -7.60 -26.84
N GLU A 73 20.91 -7.93 -27.76
CA GLU A 73 20.62 -8.14 -29.19
C GLU A 73 19.55 -9.21 -29.46
N LYS A 74 19.28 -10.07 -28.47
CA LYS A 74 18.27 -11.13 -28.50
C LYS A 74 16.87 -10.62 -28.16
N ARG A 75 16.76 -9.63 -27.26
CA ARG A 75 15.47 -9.07 -26.84
C ARG A 75 14.97 -8.16 -27.94
N ALA A 76 13.96 -8.62 -28.68
CA ALA A 76 13.44 -7.98 -29.90
C ALA A 76 12.57 -6.73 -29.63
N GLY A 77 12.93 -5.98 -28.59
CA GLY A 77 12.22 -4.82 -28.08
C GLY A 77 12.16 -3.66 -29.08
N TRP A 78 11.19 -2.77 -28.86
CA TRP A 78 10.97 -1.60 -29.72
C TRP A 78 12.20 -0.69 -29.82
N LEU A 79 13.07 -0.65 -28.80
CA LEU A 79 14.28 0.17 -28.82
C LEU A 79 15.21 -0.17 -29.99
N HIS A 80 15.38 -1.45 -30.37
CA HIS A 80 16.19 -1.82 -31.54
C HIS A 80 15.50 -1.46 -32.87
N LYS A 81 14.16 -1.59 -32.96
CA LYS A 81 13.38 -1.13 -34.13
C LYS A 81 13.50 0.40 -34.33
N LEU A 82 13.56 1.14 -33.23
CA LEU A 82 13.73 2.59 -33.23
C LEU A 82 15.19 3.03 -33.42
N PHE A 83 16.16 2.29 -32.91
CA PHE A 83 17.60 2.59 -33.00
C PHE A 83 18.40 1.39 -33.57
N PRO A 84 18.22 1.03 -34.87
CA PRO A 84 18.86 -0.13 -35.49
C PRO A 84 20.39 0.00 -35.65
N GLN A 85 20.95 1.16 -35.29
CA GLN A 85 22.40 1.37 -35.17
C GLN A 85 22.98 0.97 -33.80
N GLY A 86 22.15 0.57 -32.83
CA GLY A 86 22.56 0.23 -31.47
C GLY A 86 23.19 1.38 -30.69
N ILE A 87 23.85 1.05 -29.58
CA ILE A 87 24.62 2.00 -28.78
C ILE A 87 25.94 2.36 -29.51
N THR A 88 26.03 3.59 -30.00
CA THR A 88 27.23 4.10 -30.72
C THR A 88 28.34 4.62 -29.80
N SER A 89 28.03 4.90 -28.52
CA SER A 89 28.97 5.35 -27.50
C SER A 89 28.36 5.15 -26.11
N GLN A 90 29.16 4.66 -25.15
CA GLN A 90 28.74 4.47 -23.76
C GLN A 90 29.91 4.77 -22.82
N VAL A 91 29.61 5.38 -21.66
CA VAL A 91 30.58 5.58 -20.57
C VAL A 91 29.95 5.07 -19.29
N SER A 92 30.64 4.18 -18.57
CA SER A 92 30.16 3.68 -17.28
C SER A 92 30.31 4.74 -16.18
N ALA A 93 29.39 4.74 -15.22
CA ALA A 93 29.40 5.73 -14.15
C ALA A 93 30.69 5.68 -13.31
N SER A 94 31.26 4.49 -13.08
CA SER A 94 32.53 4.31 -12.39
C SER A 94 33.69 5.07 -13.08
N LYS A 95 33.68 5.16 -14.42
CA LYS A 95 34.65 5.98 -15.18
C LYS A 95 34.38 7.48 -15.01
N LEU A 96 33.12 7.89 -14.91
CA LEU A 96 32.76 9.30 -14.68
C LEU A 96 33.07 9.75 -13.23
N ILE A 97 32.89 8.88 -12.24
CA ILE A 97 33.28 9.12 -10.84
C ILE A 97 34.81 9.21 -10.76
N ALA A 98 35.54 8.23 -11.30
CA ALA A 98 37.01 8.27 -11.34
C ALA A 98 37.57 9.47 -12.13
N ALA A 99 36.79 10.06 -13.04
CA ALA A 99 37.13 11.28 -13.76
C ALA A 99 36.72 12.58 -13.04
N GLY A 100 36.10 12.53 -11.86
CA GLY A 100 35.57 13.73 -11.14
C GLY A 100 34.41 14.43 -11.86
N ILE A 101 33.73 13.73 -12.77
CA ILE A 101 32.55 14.22 -13.51
C ILE A 101 31.28 13.95 -12.70
N LEU A 102 31.21 12.79 -12.05
CA LEU A 102 30.17 12.44 -11.09
C LEU A 102 30.74 12.39 -9.67
N ALA A 103 29.90 12.67 -8.68
CA ALA A 103 30.21 12.47 -7.27
C ALA A 103 30.15 10.98 -6.90
N LYS A 104 30.96 10.56 -5.94
CA LYS A 104 30.92 9.23 -5.34
C LYS A 104 29.69 9.11 -4.41
N PRO A 105 28.78 8.16 -4.63
CA PRO A 105 27.62 7.98 -3.77
C PRO A 105 28.02 7.44 -2.38
N VAL A 106 27.35 7.93 -1.34
CA VAL A 106 27.47 7.50 0.05
C VAL A 106 26.08 7.17 0.59
N PHE A 107 25.79 5.89 0.81
CA PHE A 107 24.47 5.42 1.24
C PHE A 107 24.30 5.45 2.75
N LYS A 108 23.14 5.93 3.22
CA LYS A 108 22.67 5.78 4.59
C LYS A 108 21.22 5.30 4.59
N THR A 109 20.92 4.23 5.31
CA THR A 109 19.54 3.76 5.50
C THR A 109 19.08 4.12 6.91
N CYS A 110 17.86 4.64 7.02
CA CYS A 110 17.20 4.97 8.27
C CYS A 110 15.86 4.23 8.34
N ASN A 111 15.69 3.35 9.33
CA ASN A 111 14.40 2.71 9.57
C ASN A 111 13.48 3.70 10.31
N THR A 112 12.25 3.87 9.80
CA THR A 112 11.21 4.70 10.40
C THR A 112 10.51 4.05 11.58
N HIS A 113 10.60 2.71 11.69
CA HIS A 113 9.82 1.85 12.56
C HIS A 113 8.30 1.98 12.40
N PHE A 114 7.85 2.42 11.22
CA PHE A 114 6.45 2.42 10.84
C PHE A 114 6.13 1.15 10.04
N ALA A 115 5.13 0.39 10.47
CA ALA A 115 4.57 -0.71 9.68
C ALA A 115 3.30 -0.22 8.94
N PRO A 116 3.35 0.04 7.62
CA PRO A 116 2.17 0.38 6.83
C PRO A 116 1.16 -0.77 6.85
N LYS A 117 -0.14 -0.45 6.72
CA LYS A 117 -1.18 -1.46 6.61
C LYS A 117 -1.52 -1.72 5.15
N PHE A 118 -0.96 -2.80 4.59
CA PHE A 118 -1.46 -3.39 3.36
C PHE A 118 -2.66 -4.32 3.66
N ASP A 119 -3.76 -4.17 2.92
CA ASP A 119 -4.76 -5.23 2.86
C ASP A 119 -4.23 -6.37 1.96
N ALA A 120 -4.45 -7.62 2.37
CA ALA A 120 -3.91 -8.79 1.68
C ALA A 120 -4.49 -9.00 0.27
N VAL A 121 -5.72 -8.52 0.01
CA VAL A 121 -6.38 -8.61 -1.29
C VAL A 121 -5.86 -7.51 -2.22
N GLN A 122 -5.73 -6.28 -1.70
CA GLN A 122 -5.09 -5.16 -2.39
C GLN A 122 -3.62 -5.48 -2.72
N PHE A 123 -2.87 -6.06 -1.78
CA PHE A 123 -1.49 -6.51 -2.00
C PHE A 123 -1.40 -7.55 -3.13
N GLN A 124 -2.26 -8.57 -3.13
CA GLN A 124 -2.25 -9.57 -4.21
C GLN A 124 -2.66 -8.98 -5.58
N ARG A 125 -3.59 -8.02 -5.59
CA ARG A 125 -3.98 -7.33 -6.84
C ARG A 125 -2.85 -6.43 -7.35
N TRP A 126 -2.21 -5.67 -6.45
CA TRP A 126 -1.11 -4.76 -6.78
C TRP A 126 0.19 -5.48 -7.14
N SER A 127 0.56 -6.57 -6.48
CA SER A 127 1.74 -7.37 -6.85
C SER A 127 1.64 -8.07 -8.21
N ALA A 128 0.44 -8.10 -8.81
CA ALA A 128 0.21 -8.49 -10.20
C ALA A 128 0.19 -7.28 -11.18
N THR A 129 0.35 -6.05 -10.69
CA THR A 129 0.51 -4.83 -11.50
C THR A 129 1.94 -4.31 -11.37
N TYR A 130 2.59 -4.04 -12.50
CA TYR A 130 3.92 -3.42 -12.54
C TYR A 130 3.78 -1.91 -12.32
N LYS A 131 3.45 -1.54 -11.09
CA LYS A 131 3.26 -0.17 -10.63
C LYS A 131 3.97 0.02 -9.30
N ASP A 132 4.40 1.25 -9.04
CA ASP A 132 4.90 1.64 -7.72
C ASP A 132 3.79 1.54 -6.65
N VAL A 133 4.19 1.67 -5.38
CA VAL A 133 3.35 1.49 -4.17
C VAL A 133 1.97 2.18 -4.30
N PRO A 134 0.86 1.56 -3.86
CA PRO A 134 -0.48 2.13 -4.03
C PRO A 134 -0.68 3.51 -3.42
N GLU A 135 -1.56 4.30 -4.06
CA GLU A 135 -1.87 5.70 -3.72
C GLU A 135 -2.26 5.89 -2.25
N ASP A 136 -3.03 4.95 -1.68
CA ASP A 136 -3.50 4.94 -0.30
C ASP A 136 -2.42 4.53 0.71
N ILE A 137 -1.56 3.57 0.36
CA ILE A 137 -0.39 3.19 1.18
C ILE A 137 0.57 4.37 1.26
N ILE A 138 0.84 5.03 0.12
CA ILE A 138 1.65 6.26 0.10
C ILE A 138 0.97 7.38 0.90
N GLU A 139 -0.37 7.47 0.90
CA GLU A 139 -1.07 8.44 1.75
C GLU A 139 -0.92 8.13 3.26
N GLN A 140 -0.94 6.85 3.67
CA GLN A 140 -0.62 6.43 5.04
C GLN A 140 0.80 6.87 5.43
N LEU A 141 1.80 6.60 4.56
CA LEU A 141 3.20 6.98 4.76
C LEU A 141 3.36 8.51 4.88
N ALA A 142 2.66 9.28 4.03
CA ALA A 142 2.72 10.73 4.01
C ALA A 142 2.05 11.40 5.22
N LYS A 143 0.94 10.84 5.72
CA LYS A 143 0.19 11.37 6.88
C LYS A 143 0.80 10.97 8.24
N ASN A 144 1.67 9.95 8.29
CA ASN A 144 2.21 9.48 9.57
C ASN A 144 3.21 10.47 10.21
N GLN A 145 2.81 11.08 11.32
CA GLN A 145 3.62 12.09 12.00
C GLN A 145 4.91 11.53 12.66
N PRO A 146 4.89 10.44 13.45
CA PRO A 146 6.12 9.85 14.00
C PRO A 146 7.19 9.52 12.95
N ARG A 147 6.76 8.93 11.82
CA ARG A 147 7.60 8.64 10.65
C ARG A 147 8.23 9.90 10.06
N ASN A 148 7.41 10.93 9.80
CA ASN A 148 7.89 12.21 9.29
C ASN A 148 8.79 12.94 10.30
N ASP A 149 8.60 12.71 11.60
CA ASP A 149 9.46 13.21 12.65
C ASP A 149 10.88 12.62 12.56
N THR A 150 11.02 11.32 12.29
CA THR A 150 12.31 10.69 12.01
C THR A 150 13.00 11.32 10.78
N ILE A 151 12.23 11.62 9.72
CA ILE A 151 12.76 12.19 8.47
C ILE A 151 13.40 13.57 8.69
N TRP A 152 12.73 14.52 9.37
CA TRP A 152 13.33 15.85 9.55
C TRP A 152 14.43 15.86 10.63
N LYS A 153 14.31 15.04 11.69
CA LYS A 153 15.36 14.91 12.73
C LYS A 153 16.67 14.43 12.11
N MET A 154 16.62 13.38 11.28
CA MET A 154 17.77 12.87 10.54
C MET A 154 18.51 13.97 9.77
N TYR A 155 17.80 14.94 9.17
CA TYR A 155 18.45 16.11 8.56
C TYR A 155 19.03 17.09 9.59
N VAL A 156 18.27 17.48 10.62
CA VAL A 156 18.70 18.46 11.63
C VAL A 156 19.92 17.99 12.40
N ASP A 157 19.92 16.74 12.86
CA ASP A 157 20.97 16.13 13.68
C ASP A 157 22.30 15.99 12.90
N ASN A 158 22.23 15.91 11.56
CA ASN A 158 23.39 15.72 10.66
C ASN A 158 23.59 16.91 9.69
N ARG A 159 23.05 18.09 10.00
CA ARG A 159 23.00 19.27 9.08
C ARG A 159 24.35 19.64 8.47
N ASN A 160 25.44 19.50 9.21
CA ASN A 160 26.79 19.84 8.75
C ASN A 160 27.38 18.83 7.74
N GLU A 161 26.90 17.58 7.75
CA GLU A 161 27.32 16.53 6.82
C GLU A 161 26.44 16.54 5.56
N PHE A 162 25.12 16.73 5.73
CA PHE A 162 24.19 16.71 4.61
C PHE A 162 24.14 18.03 3.84
N GLY A 163 24.36 19.17 4.50
CA GLY A 163 24.47 20.47 3.88
C GLY A 163 23.28 20.81 3.00
N LYS A 164 23.50 20.97 1.68
CA LYS A 164 22.43 21.29 0.74
C LYS A 164 21.70 20.02 0.26
N THR A 165 20.41 19.93 0.56
CA THR A 165 19.62 18.69 0.41
C THR A 165 18.38 18.86 -0.47
N ILE A 166 18.05 17.84 -1.26
CA ILE A 166 16.70 17.63 -1.83
C ILE A 166 15.99 16.53 -1.03
N ILE A 167 14.72 16.72 -0.69
CA ILE A 167 13.86 15.70 -0.09
C ILE A 167 12.76 15.36 -1.10
N PHE A 168 12.86 14.18 -1.71
CA PHE A 168 11.78 13.60 -2.52
C PHE A 168 10.71 13.06 -1.58
N ALA A 169 9.62 13.81 -1.49
CA ALA A 169 8.47 13.57 -0.63
C ALA A 169 7.26 13.10 -1.43
N ASP A 170 6.34 12.44 -0.74
CA ASP A 170 5.29 11.64 -1.36
C ASP A 170 4.00 12.42 -1.65
N ARG A 171 3.61 13.34 -0.77
CA ARG A 171 2.40 14.17 -0.91
C ARG A 171 2.66 15.59 -0.39
N TRP A 172 1.88 16.56 -0.89
CA TRP A 172 2.00 17.97 -0.48
C TRP A 172 1.82 18.17 1.04
N ILE A 173 0.98 17.33 1.68
CA ILE A 173 0.77 17.33 3.14
C ILE A 173 2.08 17.04 3.88
N GLN A 174 2.83 16.03 3.43
CA GLN A 174 4.14 15.68 3.99
C GLN A 174 5.17 16.77 3.69
N CYS A 175 5.16 17.35 2.49
CA CYS A 175 6.02 18.48 2.14
C CYS A 175 5.84 19.66 3.09
N GLU A 176 4.60 20.06 3.35
CA GLU A 176 4.27 21.18 4.22
C GLU A 176 4.55 20.87 5.70
N TYR A 177 4.33 19.62 6.15
CA TYR A 177 4.73 19.16 7.49
C TYR A 177 6.25 19.23 7.70
N LEU A 178 7.02 18.65 6.78
CA LEU A 178 8.48 18.67 6.83
C LEU A 178 9.03 20.10 6.72
N ARG A 179 8.47 20.94 5.83
CA ARG A 179 8.84 22.37 5.72
C ARG A 179 8.65 23.10 7.04
N LYS A 180 7.50 22.90 7.69
CA LYS A 180 7.23 23.51 9.00
C LYS A 180 8.26 23.04 10.03
N LYS A 181 8.38 21.73 10.27
CA LYS A 181 9.30 21.17 11.27
C LYS A 181 10.76 21.59 11.05
N LEU A 182 11.22 21.64 9.80
CA LEU A 182 12.57 22.11 9.46
C LEU A 182 12.75 23.61 9.77
N ARG A 183 11.77 24.47 9.43
CA ARG A 183 11.81 25.90 9.77
C ARG A 183 11.74 26.17 11.27
N ASP A 184 10.88 25.44 11.98
CA ASP A 184 10.74 25.50 13.44
C ASP A 184 12.08 25.15 14.14
N ASN A 185 12.95 24.36 13.49
CA ASN A 185 14.31 23.99 13.93
C ASN A 185 15.43 24.77 13.18
N GLY A 186 15.14 25.96 12.64
CA GLY A 186 16.15 26.88 12.12
C GLY A 186 16.79 26.48 10.78
N VAL A 187 16.15 25.61 9.99
CA VAL A 187 16.58 25.21 8.64
C VAL A 187 15.88 26.04 7.57
N ARG A 188 16.62 26.52 6.57
CA ARG A 188 16.08 27.30 5.45
C ARG A 188 15.43 26.36 4.42
N ALA A 189 14.27 25.78 4.75
CA ALA A 189 13.54 24.83 3.90
C ALA A 189 12.37 25.49 3.13
N ASP A 190 12.07 25.09 1.89
CA ASP A 190 10.78 25.34 1.24
C ASP A 190 10.42 24.21 0.25
N VAL A 191 9.20 24.20 -0.29
CA VAL A 191 8.66 23.08 -1.08
C VAL A 191 8.22 23.46 -2.50
N VAL A 192 8.22 22.48 -3.40
CA VAL A 192 7.84 22.60 -4.82
C VAL A 192 7.02 21.37 -5.25
N TYR A 193 5.76 21.56 -5.64
CA TYR A 193 4.88 20.49 -6.11
C TYR A 193 3.92 20.97 -7.21
N SER A 194 3.43 20.04 -8.04
CA SER A 194 2.49 20.29 -9.14
C SER A 194 1.05 20.44 -8.66
N HIS A 195 0.25 21.12 -9.46
CA HIS A 195 -1.22 21.07 -9.42
C HIS A 195 -1.68 20.25 -10.62
N VAL A 196 -2.59 19.29 -10.42
CA VAL A 196 -3.36 18.67 -11.50
C VAL A 196 -4.71 19.39 -11.53
N ASP A 197 -5.12 19.89 -12.69
CA ASP A 197 -6.33 20.72 -12.84
C ASP A 197 -7.63 19.89 -12.80
N ALA A 198 -7.86 19.19 -11.70
CA ALA A 198 -9.08 18.45 -11.40
C ALA A 198 -10.23 19.41 -11.06
N ALA A 199 -11.22 19.49 -11.95
CA ALA A 199 -12.35 20.42 -11.84
C ALA A 199 -13.47 19.91 -10.89
N LEU A 200 -13.23 19.89 -9.57
CA LEU A 200 -14.25 19.66 -8.54
C LEU A 200 -14.05 20.58 -7.31
N PRO A 201 -15.12 20.93 -6.55
CA PRO A 201 -15.07 21.98 -5.54
C PRO A 201 -14.79 21.47 -4.11
N SER A 202 -13.56 20.99 -3.84
CA SER A 202 -13.16 20.61 -2.47
C SER A 202 -12.40 21.73 -1.73
N VAL A 203 -12.28 21.60 -0.40
CA VAL A 203 -11.52 22.55 0.43
C VAL A 203 -10.01 22.36 0.25
N GLU A 204 -9.51 21.16 -0.09
CA GLU A 204 -8.09 20.96 -0.41
C GLU A 204 -7.64 21.84 -1.58
N ALA A 205 -8.54 22.09 -2.54
CA ALA A 205 -8.33 23.02 -3.65
C ALA A 205 -8.21 24.51 -3.23
N ARG A 206 -8.04 24.83 -1.94
CA ARG A 206 -7.65 26.17 -1.45
C ARG A 206 -6.16 26.30 -1.12
N ASN A 207 -5.43 25.21 -0.87
CA ASN A 207 -3.99 25.23 -0.51
C ASN A 207 -3.06 25.24 -1.75
N ARG A 208 -3.37 26.09 -2.73
CA ARG A 208 -2.66 26.12 -4.03
C ARG A 208 -1.31 26.83 -3.93
N ARG A 209 -0.26 26.20 -4.45
CA ARG A 209 0.96 26.90 -4.89
C ARG A 209 0.89 27.14 -6.40
N THR A 210 1.27 28.34 -6.83
CA THR A 210 1.33 28.73 -8.24
C THR A 210 2.66 28.33 -8.89
N ARG A 211 2.67 28.28 -10.23
CA ARG A 211 3.92 28.11 -11.01
C ARG A 211 4.97 29.17 -10.67
N ASP A 212 4.53 30.40 -10.40
CA ASP A 212 5.42 31.52 -10.06
C ASP A 212 6.02 31.39 -8.67
N GLU A 213 5.29 30.82 -7.70
CA GLU A 213 5.84 30.51 -6.37
C GLU A 213 6.85 29.37 -6.44
N ASN A 214 6.54 28.30 -7.17
CA ASN A 214 7.49 27.22 -7.45
C ASN A 214 8.76 27.77 -8.13
N ALA A 215 8.63 28.68 -9.11
CA ALA A 215 9.76 29.33 -9.77
C ALA A 215 10.58 30.23 -8.82
N LYS A 216 9.94 30.96 -7.89
CA LYS A 216 10.62 31.74 -6.84
C LYS A 216 11.41 30.84 -5.89
N VAL A 217 10.83 29.73 -5.43
CA VAL A 217 11.48 28.76 -4.55
C VAL A 217 12.68 28.10 -5.25
N LEU A 218 12.51 27.65 -6.50
CA LEU A 218 13.62 27.10 -7.29
C LEU A 218 14.75 28.14 -7.46
N LYS A 219 14.43 29.40 -7.73
CA LYS A 219 15.43 30.48 -7.82
C LYS A 219 16.16 30.72 -6.50
N ALA A 220 15.45 30.70 -5.36
CA ALA A 220 16.07 30.83 -4.04
C ALA A 220 17.03 29.66 -3.72
N PHE A 221 16.66 28.43 -4.11
CA PHE A 221 17.52 27.25 -3.98
C PHE A 221 18.75 27.31 -4.91
N HIS A 222 18.60 27.80 -6.14
CA HIS A 222 19.74 28.11 -7.03
C HIS A 222 20.68 29.15 -6.42
N GLN A 223 20.15 30.15 -5.72
CA GLN A 223 20.91 31.24 -5.09
C GLN A 223 21.45 30.90 -3.68
N ASN A 224 21.41 29.62 -3.26
CA ASN A 224 21.84 29.15 -1.93
C ASN A 224 21.17 29.88 -0.74
N GLN A 225 19.97 30.43 -0.96
CA GLN A 225 19.13 31.07 0.07
C GLN A 225 18.33 30.04 0.88
N LEU A 226 18.20 28.82 0.35
CA LEU A 226 17.58 27.66 0.99
C LEU A 226 18.62 26.55 1.15
N ASP A 227 18.57 25.87 2.30
CA ASP A 227 19.38 24.69 2.63
C ASP A 227 18.71 23.43 2.08
N VAL A 228 17.38 23.37 2.16
CA VAL A 228 16.58 22.18 1.82
C VAL A 228 15.47 22.55 0.84
N LEU A 229 15.36 21.76 -0.24
CA LEU A 229 14.24 21.80 -1.17
C LEU A 229 13.45 20.49 -1.07
N ILE A 230 12.14 20.57 -0.87
CA ILE A 230 11.27 19.39 -0.72
C ILE A 230 10.32 19.33 -1.91
N ASN A 231 10.12 18.17 -2.54
CA ASN A 231 9.25 18.08 -3.73
C ASN A 231 8.41 16.80 -3.82
N VAL A 232 7.26 16.90 -4.48
CA VAL A 232 6.45 15.75 -4.94
C VAL A 232 6.52 15.66 -6.46
N LYS A 233 7.02 14.53 -6.99
CA LYS A 233 7.14 14.12 -8.42
C LYS A 233 7.68 15.13 -9.46
N MET A 234 7.70 16.45 -9.26
CA MET A 234 8.11 17.45 -10.28
C MET A 234 9.61 17.54 -10.56
N LEU A 235 10.47 17.06 -9.65
CA LEU A 235 11.93 17.07 -9.84
C LEU A 235 12.47 15.69 -10.20
N THR A 236 11.69 14.88 -10.92
CA THR A 236 12.16 13.66 -11.56
C THR A 236 12.84 14.01 -12.89
N GLU A 237 12.15 14.75 -13.76
CA GLU A 237 12.56 15.07 -15.13
C GLU A 237 12.70 16.58 -15.42
N GLY A 238 13.40 16.91 -16.52
CA GLY A 238 13.35 18.20 -17.25
C GLY A 238 13.83 19.49 -16.55
N THR A 239 13.79 19.57 -15.23
CA THR A 239 14.17 20.76 -14.45
C THR A 239 15.68 20.77 -14.18
N ASP A 240 16.39 21.86 -14.48
CA ASP A 240 17.73 22.05 -13.94
C ASP A 240 17.64 22.40 -12.44
N VAL A 241 18.46 21.74 -11.64
CA VAL A 241 18.49 21.86 -10.19
C VAL A 241 19.96 22.05 -9.82
N PRO A 242 20.32 23.06 -9.00
CA PRO A 242 21.71 23.35 -8.67
C PRO A 242 22.32 22.14 -7.98
N SER A 243 23.63 21.93 -8.11
CA SER A 243 24.32 20.82 -7.46
C SER A 243 24.01 20.77 -5.96
N VAL A 244 23.65 19.57 -5.48
CA VAL A 244 23.29 19.30 -4.09
C VAL A 244 24.19 18.22 -3.52
N GLN A 245 24.44 18.29 -2.23
CA GLN A 245 25.32 17.36 -1.52
C GLN A 245 24.58 16.09 -1.08
N THR A 246 23.25 16.18 -0.95
CA THR A 246 22.44 15.12 -0.35
C THR A 246 21.06 14.99 -1.02
N VAL A 247 20.60 13.75 -1.17
CA VAL A 247 19.22 13.40 -1.53
C VAL A 247 18.61 12.52 -0.45
N PHE A 248 17.45 12.91 0.05
CA PHE A 248 16.58 12.09 0.91
C PHE A 248 15.46 11.50 0.05
N LEU A 249 15.22 10.20 0.21
CA LEU A 249 14.12 9.47 -0.42
C LEU A 249 13.15 9.05 0.68
N THR A 250 11.99 9.70 0.80
CA THR A 250 11.09 9.53 1.98
C THR A 250 10.38 8.19 2.04
N ARG A 251 10.55 7.31 1.05
CA ARG A 251 10.11 5.92 1.04
C ARG A 251 10.96 5.10 0.07
N GLN A 252 10.73 3.80 0.07
CA GLN A 252 11.20 2.88 -0.96
C GLN A 252 10.26 2.91 -2.19
N THR A 253 10.79 2.59 -3.37
CA THR A 253 10.06 2.50 -4.65
C THR A 253 10.42 1.20 -5.36
N THR A 254 9.47 0.60 -6.08
CA THR A 254 9.75 -0.54 -6.97
C THR A 254 10.37 -0.09 -8.29
N SER A 255 10.16 1.17 -8.70
CA SER A 255 10.54 1.69 -10.01
C SER A 255 12.03 2.05 -10.08
N PRO A 256 12.87 1.32 -10.86
CA PRO A 256 14.31 1.56 -10.89
C PRO A 256 14.68 2.83 -11.68
N ILE A 257 13.83 3.20 -12.65
CA ILE A 257 13.94 4.44 -13.42
C ILE A 257 13.77 5.63 -12.49
N LEU A 258 12.68 5.65 -11.71
CA LEU A 258 12.39 6.72 -10.74
C LEU A 258 13.51 6.88 -9.70
N LEU A 259 13.99 5.77 -9.12
CA LEU A 259 15.13 5.78 -8.20
C LEU A 259 16.37 6.44 -8.82
N ARG A 260 16.69 6.09 -10.08
CA ARG A 260 17.86 6.61 -10.78
C ARG A 260 17.70 8.08 -11.18
N GLN A 261 16.52 8.51 -11.62
CA GLN A 261 16.20 9.93 -11.88
C GLN A 261 16.36 10.78 -10.61
N MET A 262 15.84 10.31 -9.47
CA MET A 262 15.93 11.04 -8.19
C MET A 262 17.37 11.16 -7.68
N VAL A 263 18.12 10.06 -7.65
CA VAL A 263 19.51 10.06 -7.14
C VAL A 263 20.47 10.79 -8.07
N GLY A 264 20.27 10.70 -9.39
CA GLY A 264 21.15 11.34 -10.39
C GLY A 264 21.32 12.86 -10.21
N ARG A 265 20.42 13.51 -9.49
CA ARG A 265 20.47 14.96 -9.19
C ARG A 265 21.48 15.34 -8.11
N ALA A 266 21.86 14.42 -7.22
CA ALA A 266 22.96 14.63 -6.28
C ALA A 266 24.33 14.30 -6.88
N LEU A 267 24.39 13.44 -7.90
CA LEU A 267 25.65 12.87 -8.41
C LEU A 267 26.50 13.84 -9.27
N ARG A 268 26.25 15.16 -9.26
CA ARG A 268 27.10 16.13 -9.99
C ARG A 268 28.46 16.22 -9.29
N GLY A 269 29.55 15.87 -9.98
CA GLY A 269 30.91 15.95 -9.46
C GLY A 269 31.50 17.36 -9.49
N GLU A 270 32.70 17.52 -8.95
CA GLU A 270 33.40 18.81 -8.87
C GLU A 270 33.53 19.52 -10.23
N LYS A 271 33.78 18.78 -11.32
CA LYS A 271 33.90 19.34 -12.67
C LYS A 271 32.62 19.98 -13.21
N PHE A 272 31.47 19.70 -12.59
CA PHE A 272 30.18 20.31 -12.87
C PHE A 272 29.66 21.15 -11.68
N GLY A 273 30.58 21.61 -10.82
CA GLY A 273 30.25 22.49 -9.69
C GLY A 273 29.45 21.80 -8.57
N GLY A 274 29.56 20.49 -8.45
CA GLY A 274 29.11 19.74 -7.27
C GLY A 274 30.28 19.32 -6.38
N THR A 275 30.18 18.15 -5.75
CA THR A 275 31.13 17.68 -4.72
C THR A 275 31.79 16.34 -5.09
N ASP A 276 32.90 16.00 -4.43
CA ASP A 276 33.54 14.68 -4.55
C ASP A 276 32.60 13.54 -4.09
N THR A 277 31.83 13.76 -3.01
CA THR A 277 30.84 12.81 -2.49
C THR A 277 29.42 13.35 -2.57
N ALA A 278 28.44 12.43 -2.63
CA ALA A 278 27.01 12.74 -2.59
C ALA A 278 26.29 11.76 -1.67
N ASN A 279 25.61 12.26 -0.63
CA ASN A 279 24.88 11.44 0.33
C ASN A 279 23.51 11.03 -0.21
N ILE A 280 23.13 9.77 -0.03
CA ILE A 280 21.84 9.21 -0.43
C ILE A 280 21.22 8.58 0.80
N VAL A 281 20.19 9.25 1.35
CA VAL A 281 19.51 8.84 2.57
C VAL A 281 18.19 8.18 2.22
N LEU A 282 18.14 6.86 2.45
CA LEU A 282 17.00 5.98 2.20
C LEU A 282 16.19 5.81 3.49
N PHE A 283 14.92 6.20 3.48
CA PHE A 283 14.00 5.86 4.57
C PHE A 283 13.28 4.56 4.25
N SER A 284 13.48 3.55 5.11
CA SER A 284 12.84 2.24 5.02
C SER A 284 11.78 2.08 6.11
N ASP A 285 10.72 1.35 5.80
CA ASP A 285 9.62 1.06 6.72
C ASP A 285 9.62 -0.42 7.12
N ASP A 286 8.95 -0.76 8.22
CA ASP A 286 8.80 -2.13 8.71
C ASP A 286 7.67 -2.85 7.93
N TRP A 287 7.88 -3.02 6.63
CA TRP A 287 7.01 -3.77 5.73
C TRP A 287 6.86 -5.22 6.22
N ARG A 288 5.62 -5.70 6.30
CA ARG A 288 5.35 -7.11 6.61
C ARG A 288 5.48 -7.97 5.36
N GLU A 289 5.32 -7.34 4.21
CA GLU A 289 5.23 -7.88 2.87
C GLU A 289 6.57 -7.77 2.11
N SER A 290 7.02 -8.85 1.47
CA SER A 290 8.21 -8.85 0.62
C SER A 290 7.94 -8.17 -0.71
N ILE A 291 8.10 -6.85 -0.71
CA ILE A 291 8.15 -6.04 -1.91
C ILE A 291 9.58 -6.08 -2.47
N GLN A 292 9.71 -6.30 -3.77
CA GLN A 292 10.97 -6.16 -4.49
C GLN A 292 11.23 -4.68 -4.76
N TRP A 293 12.02 -4.06 -3.89
CA TRP A 293 12.46 -2.68 -4.03
C TRP A 293 13.58 -2.54 -5.06
N ALA A 294 13.64 -1.40 -5.75
CA ALA A 294 14.78 -1.08 -6.61
C ALA A 294 16.05 -0.88 -5.75
N GLU A 295 17.10 -1.66 -6.01
CA GLU A 295 18.43 -1.46 -5.40
C GLU A 295 19.36 -0.67 -6.33
N PHE A 296 20.19 0.20 -5.76
CA PHE A 296 21.04 1.11 -6.55
C PHE A 296 22.23 0.41 -7.23
N ASP A 297 22.80 -0.64 -6.62
CA ASP A 297 24.03 -1.29 -7.12
C ASP A 297 23.83 -1.97 -8.49
N GLU A 298 22.64 -2.55 -8.73
CA GLU A 298 22.27 -3.13 -10.03
C GLU A 298 22.15 -2.05 -11.12
N LEU A 299 21.76 -0.83 -10.75
CA LEU A 299 21.47 0.28 -11.67
C LEU A 299 22.71 1.07 -12.13
N TRP A 300 23.85 0.91 -11.46
CA TRP A 300 25.05 1.75 -11.67
C TRP A 300 26.31 1.00 -12.09
N GLY A 301 26.21 -0.31 -12.31
CA GLY A 301 27.23 -1.09 -13.01
C GLY A 301 28.43 -1.49 -12.15
N THR A 302 28.21 -1.72 -10.85
CA THR A 302 29.28 -2.14 -9.91
C THR A 302 29.73 -3.59 -10.10
N ARG A 303 29.12 -4.34 -11.04
CA ARG A 303 29.74 -5.52 -11.65
C ARG A 303 30.91 -5.09 -12.53
N THR A 304 32.11 -5.03 -11.95
CA THR A 304 33.35 -5.19 -12.72
C THR A 304 33.33 -6.54 -13.44
N ASP A 305 33.75 -6.59 -14.70
CA ASP A 305 33.73 -7.81 -15.51
C ASP A 305 34.55 -8.98 -14.90
N ASP A 306 35.52 -8.66 -14.04
CA ASP A 306 36.37 -9.63 -13.31
C ASP A 306 35.72 -10.22 -12.03
N ALA A 307 34.59 -9.68 -11.56
CA ALA A 307 33.98 -10.10 -10.30
C ALA A 307 33.12 -11.37 -10.46
N LYS A 308 33.76 -12.54 -10.33
CA LYS A 308 33.09 -13.85 -10.12
C LYS A 308 32.46 -13.99 -8.72
N GLY A 309 31.75 -12.96 -8.24
CA GLY A 309 30.80 -13.11 -7.14
C GLY A 309 29.47 -13.60 -7.70
N GLU A 310 28.92 -14.70 -7.15
CA GLU A 310 27.52 -15.03 -7.44
C GLU A 310 26.62 -13.86 -7.01
N PRO A 311 25.57 -13.51 -7.78
CA PRO A 311 24.57 -12.57 -7.31
C PRO A 311 23.96 -13.11 -6.01
N ARG A 312 23.72 -12.24 -5.03
CA ARG A 312 23.18 -12.65 -3.72
C ARG A 312 21.77 -13.21 -3.90
N LYS A 313 21.67 -14.55 -3.99
CA LYS A 313 20.43 -15.34 -4.02
C LYS A 313 19.60 -15.10 -2.75
N ARG A 314 18.86 -13.99 -2.68
CA ARG A 314 17.83 -13.77 -1.65
C ARG A 314 16.60 -14.58 -2.04
N LEU A 315 16.29 -15.63 -1.28
CA LEU A 315 15.12 -16.45 -1.52
C LEU A 315 13.83 -15.62 -1.31
N PRO A 316 12.79 -15.78 -2.15
CA PRO A 316 11.52 -15.07 -2.04
C PRO A 316 10.60 -15.71 -0.98
N LEU A 317 11.11 -15.85 0.25
CA LEU A 317 10.54 -16.67 1.32
C LEU A 317 9.08 -16.36 1.64
N GLN A 318 8.64 -15.11 1.47
CA GLN A 318 7.24 -14.75 1.72
C GLN A 318 6.28 -15.15 0.60
N LEU A 319 6.69 -15.21 -0.67
CA LEU A 319 5.84 -15.75 -1.72
C LEU A 319 5.64 -17.26 -1.54
N ILE A 320 6.71 -17.95 -1.13
CA ILE A 320 6.66 -19.35 -0.70
C ILE A 320 5.72 -19.51 0.50
N SER A 321 5.85 -18.65 1.52
CA SER A 321 4.97 -18.63 2.70
C SER A 321 3.50 -18.41 2.35
N ILE A 322 3.17 -17.37 1.58
CA ILE A 322 1.79 -17.02 1.24
C ILE A 322 1.09 -18.16 0.49
N GLU A 323 1.77 -18.80 -0.47
CA GLU A 323 1.19 -19.96 -1.18
C GLU A 323 1.17 -21.23 -0.32
N LEU A 324 2.18 -21.46 0.53
CA LEU A 324 2.18 -22.57 1.50
C LEU A 324 1.00 -22.44 2.48
N ILE A 325 0.80 -21.26 3.09
CA ILE A 325 -0.34 -20.97 3.98
C ILE A 325 -1.66 -21.21 3.26
N ARG A 326 -1.78 -20.84 1.98
CA ARG A 326 -2.97 -21.14 1.17
C ARG A 326 -3.15 -22.63 0.90
N ARG A 327 -2.07 -23.38 0.64
CA ARG A 327 -2.13 -24.86 0.46
C ARG A 327 -2.56 -25.54 1.76
N LEU A 328 -1.95 -25.16 2.89
CA LEU A 328 -2.31 -25.62 4.24
C LEU A 328 -3.76 -25.27 4.61
N ALA A 329 -4.23 -24.04 4.34
CA ALA A 329 -5.62 -23.65 4.61
C ALA A 329 -6.61 -24.51 3.83
N ARG A 330 -6.40 -24.71 2.51
CA ARG A 330 -7.22 -25.60 1.68
C ARG A 330 -7.23 -27.05 2.19
N GLN A 331 -6.11 -27.56 2.70
CA GLN A 331 -6.01 -28.89 3.32
C GLN A 331 -6.67 -28.98 4.71
N MET A 332 -6.78 -27.86 5.45
CA MET A 332 -7.50 -27.82 6.72
C MET A 332 -9.02 -27.68 6.53
N GLU A 333 -9.47 -27.09 5.42
CA GLU A 333 -10.89 -26.93 5.07
C GLU A 333 -11.49 -28.18 4.41
N SER A 334 -10.67 -29.03 3.78
CA SER A 334 -11.14 -30.28 3.13
C SER A 334 -11.56 -31.39 4.08
N GLY A 335 -11.19 -31.32 5.36
CA GLY A 335 -11.44 -32.35 6.37
C GLY A 335 -10.55 -33.60 6.22
N ASP A 336 -10.40 -34.10 4.99
CA ASP A 336 -9.44 -35.14 4.63
C ASP A 336 -8.05 -34.54 4.33
N LEU A 337 -7.02 -35.13 4.92
CA LEU A 337 -5.61 -34.82 4.68
C LEU A 337 -5.05 -35.66 3.52
N PRO A 338 -4.58 -35.06 2.40
CA PRO A 338 -3.89 -35.83 1.37
C PRO A 338 -2.50 -36.25 1.88
N PRO A 339 -2.09 -37.53 1.72
CA PRO A 339 -0.83 -38.06 2.25
C PRO A 339 0.35 -37.66 1.36
N ALA A 340 0.73 -36.39 1.40
CA ALA A 340 1.89 -35.82 0.73
C ALA A 340 3.03 -35.56 1.74
N SER A 341 4.28 -35.78 1.36
CA SER A 341 5.41 -35.28 2.16
C SER A 341 5.34 -33.75 2.24
N PHE A 342 5.75 -33.16 3.36
CA PHE A 342 5.81 -31.70 3.49
C PHE A 342 6.67 -31.04 2.38
N LEU A 343 7.66 -31.77 1.85
CA LEU A 343 8.44 -31.33 0.69
C LEU A 343 7.57 -31.05 -0.55
N GLU A 344 6.45 -31.75 -0.76
CA GLU A 344 5.54 -31.54 -1.91
C GLU A 344 4.74 -30.24 -1.80
N LEU A 345 4.57 -29.71 -0.57
CA LEU A 345 4.00 -28.39 -0.33
C LEU A 345 4.99 -27.26 -0.64
N LEU A 346 6.30 -27.56 -0.67
CA LEU A 346 7.34 -26.61 -1.04
C LEU A 346 7.61 -26.67 -2.56
N PRO A 347 7.71 -25.53 -3.26
CA PRO A 347 8.06 -25.50 -4.67
C PRO A 347 9.43 -26.13 -4.90
N LEU A 348 9.63 -26.81 -6.04
CA LEU A 348 10.96 -27.24 -6.49
C LEU A 348 11.88 -26.05 -6.79
N GLY A 349 11.29 -24.90 -7.09
CA GLY A 349 11.96 -23.69 -7.52
C GLY A 349 10.98 -22.73 -8.18
N TRP A 350 11.50 -21.76 -8.91
CA TRP A 350 10.71 -20.75 -9.60
C TRP A 350 11.34 -20.35 -10.94
N TYR A 351 10.50 -20.03 -11.91
CA TYR A 351 10.93 -19.30 -13.10
C TYR A 351 10.94 -17.80 -12.79
N VAL A 352 11.93 -17.07 -13.32
CA VAL A 352 11.95 -15.60 -13.34
C VAL A 352 11.80 -15.13 -14.80
N PRO A 353 10.57 -15.08 -15.35
CA PRO A 353 10.32 -14.34 -16.58
C PRO A 353 10.60 -12.85 -16.40
N GLU A 354 11.28 -12.27 -17.40
CA GLU A 354 11.59 -10.84 -17.51
C GLU A 354 10.93 -10.25 -18.76
N PHE A 355 10.16 -9.17 -18.67
CA PHE A 355 9.52 -8.53 -19.84
C PHE A 355 9.14 -7.06 -19.60
N ASP A 356 8.97 -6.32 -20.67
CA ASP A 356 8.64 -4.90 -20.71
C ASP A 356 7.11 -4.70 -20.70
N VAL A 357 6.60 -3.83 -19.82
CA VAL A 357 5.17 -3.54 -19.65
C VAL A 357 4.92 -2.04 -19.67
N GLU A 358 3.90 -1.60 -20.41
CA GLU A 358 3.42 -0.22 -20.40
C GLU A 358 2.67 0.10 -19.09
N VAL A 359 3.11 1.15 -18.41
CA VAL A 359 2.58 1.63 -17.14
C VAL A 359 1.98 3.02 -17.36
N SER A 360 0.72 3.05 -17.77
CA SER A 360 -0.05 4.30 -17.83
C SER A 360 -0.36 4.81 -16.42
N ASP A 361 0.33 5.87 -16.01
CA ASP A 361 -0.05 6.77 -14.91
C ASP A 361 -0.67 8.06 -15.50
N SER A 362 -1.06 9.04 -14.69
CA SER A 362 -1.84 10.20 -15.16
C SER A 362 -1.11 11.16 -16.12
N ASP A 363 0.22 11.11 -16.16
CA ASP A 363 1.05 12.12 -16.82
C ASP A 363 2.17 11.54 -17.73
N SER A 364 2.33 10.20 -17.79
CA SER A 364 3.37 9.53 -18.58
C SER A 364 2.93 8.16 -19.15
N ASP A 365 3.40 7.88 -20.38
CA ASP A 365 3.32 6.58 -21.06
C ASP A 365 4.62 5.80 -20.78
N ASP A 366 4.89 5.44 -19.52
CA ASP A 366 6.16 4.80 -19.16
C ASP A 366 6.19 3.29 -19.44
N ILE A 367 7.39 2.72 -19.58
CA ILE A 367 7.59 1.26 -19.65
C ILE A 367 8.45 0.83 -18.46
N GLU A 368 7.91 -0.05 -17.62
CA GLU A 368 8.64 -0.70 -16.53
C GLU A 368 8.98 -2.15 -16.91
N HIS A 369 10.03 -2.69 -16.28
CA HIS A 369 10.48 -4.05 -16.51
C HIS A 369 9.93 -4.97 -15.41
N ALA A 370 9.07 -5.88 -15.83
CA ALA A 370 8.44 -6.90 -15.02
C ALA A 370 9.40 -8.07 -14.78
N HIS A 371 9.66 -8.39 -13.51
CA HIS A 371 10.40 -9.60 -13.08
C HIS A 371 9.54 -10.50 -12.16
N PRO A 372 8.28 -10.84 -12.51
CA PRO A 372 7.40 -11.63 -11.65
C PRO A 372 7.91 -13.06 -11.50
N MET A 373 7.78 -13.64 -10.31
CA MET A 373 8.23 -15.02 -10.06
C MET A 373 7.08 -16.02 -10.17
N VAL A 374 7.31 -17.08 -10.94
CA VAL A 374 6.38 -18.20 -11.12
C VAL A 374 6.90 -19.40 -10.31
N LEU A 375 6.33 -19.61 -9.13
CA LEU A 375 6.60 -20.79 -8.30
C LEU A 375 6.15 -22.07 -9.02
N VAL A 376 6.93 -23.15 -8.88
CA VAL A 376 6.66 -24.45 -9.53
C VAL A 376 6.82 -25.60 -8.54
N HIS A 377 5.76 -26.38 -8.36
CA HIS A 377 5.73 -27.55 -7.49
C HIS A 377 6.05 -28.86 -8.24
N ALA A 378 6.24 -29.95 -7.50
CA ALA A 378 6.74 -31.20 -8.06
C ALA A 378 5.77 -31.87 -9.05
N ASP A 379 4.46 -31.76 -8.79
CA ASP A 379 3.39 -32.20 -9.67
C ASP A 379 3.21 -31.28 -10.89
N GLU A 380 3.48 -29.98 -10.73
CA GLU A 380 3.34 -28.95 -11.76
C GLU A 380 4.49 -28.93 -12.77
N LYS A 381 5.72 -29.29 -12.38
CA LYS A 381 6.94 -29.08 -13.20
C LYS A 381 6.83 -29.62 -14.63
N ALA A 382 6.39 -30.87 -14.80
CA ALA A 382 6.22 -31.47 -16.12
C ALA A 382 5.13 -30.78 -16.98
N SER A 383 4.12 -30.17 -16.35
CA SER A 383 3.09 -29.37 -17.02
C SER A 383 3.65 -28.03 -17.51
N TYR A 384 4.46 -27.35 -16.69
CA TYR A 384 5.19 -26.15 -17.12
C TYR A 384 6.19 -26.45 -18.23
N ASP A 385 6.95 -27.54 -18.14
CA ASP A 385 7.99 -27.87 -19.12
C ASP A 385 7.39 -28.19 -20.50
N GLY A 386 6.28 -28.95 -20.54
CA GLY A 386 5.52 -29.18 -21.78
C GLY A 386 4.84 -27.92 -22.33
N PHE A 387 4.48 -26.96 -21.47
CA PHE A 387 3.97 -25.66 -21.88
C PHE A 387 5.07 -24.78 -22.49
N LEU A 388 6.24 -24.69 -21.85
CA LEU A 388 7.42 -23.95 -22.36
C LEU A 388 7.88 -24.50 -23.72
N ASP A 389 7.94 -25.83 -23.87
CA ASP A 389 8.23 -26.49 -25.15
C ASP A 389 7.22 -26.11 -26.25
N GLN A 390 5.93 -26.02 -25.92
CA GLN A 390 4.91 -25.59 -26.88
C GLN A 390 5.03 -24.10 -27.25
N ILE A 391 5.21 -23.20 -26.29
CA ILE A 391 5.20 -21.75 -26.59
C ILE A 391 6.46 -21.31 -27.34
N SER A 392 7.62 -21.94 -27.11
CA SER A 392 8.84 -21.72 -27.91
C SER A 392 8.70 -22.09 -29.40
N LYS A 393 7.65 -22.85 -29.75
CA LYS A 393 7.31 -23.29 -31.13
C LYS A 393 6.05 -22.63 -31.68
N THR A 394 5.52 -21.62 -30.99
CA THR A 394 4.27 -20.93 -31.35
C THR A 394 4.59 -19.50 -31.78
N ASP A 395 3.81 -18.93 -32.72
CA ASP A 395 3.90 -17.49 -32.98
C ASP A 395 3.30 -16.71 -31.81
N LEU A 396 4.16 -15.95 -31.13
CA LEU A 396 3.82 -15.14 -29.96
C LEU A 396 3.85 -13.63 -30.24
N GLN A 397 3.92 -13.16 -31.49
CA GLN A 397 4.06 -11.73 -31.82
C GLN A 397 3.07 -10.81 -31.09
N ARG A 398 1.81 -11.25 -30.90
CA ARG A 398 0.80 -10.48 -30.14
C ARG A 398 1.20 -10.27 -28.66
N PHE A 399 1.91 -11.20 -28.05
CA PHE A 399 2.37 -11.10 -26.66
C PHE A 399 3.67 -10.28 -26.50
N ALA A 400 4.34 -9.92 -27.60
CA ALA A 400 5.55 -9.10 -27.53
C ALA A 400 5.27 -7.61 -27.27
N ASP A 401 4.04 -7.14 -27.49
CA ASP A 401 3.63 -5.74 -27.33
C ASP A 401 3.63 -5.32 -25.84
N PRO A 402 4.38 -4.28 -25.40
CA PRO A 402 4.38 -3.86 -23.99
C PRO A 402 3.02 -3.46 -23.43
N SER A 403 2.08 -3.03 -24.27
CA SER A 403 0.75 -2.54 -23.84
C SER A 403 -0.23 -3.65 -23.44
N ILE A 404 0.00 -4.89 -23.89
CA ILE A 404 -1.03 -5.94 -23.88
C ILE A 404 -1.40 -6.43 -22.48
N ARG A 405 -2.70 -6.43 -22.19
CA ARG A 405 -3.25 -6.80 -20.89
C ARG A 405 -3.71 -8.26 -20.86
N TYR A 406 -3.71 -8.85 -19.67
CA TYR A 406 -4.07 -10.25 -19.47
C TYR A 406 -5.50 -10.55 -19.98
N GLU A 407 -6.43 -9.64 -19.72
CA GLU A 407 -7.86 -9.75 -20.06
C GLU A 407 -8.10 -9.86 -21.58
N GLU A 408 -7.22 -9.28 -22.40
CA GLU A 408 -7.33 -9.31 -23.87
C GLU A 408 -6.87 -10.64 -24.50
N VAL A 409 -6.15 -11.46 -23.73
CA VAL A 409 -5.56 -12.73 -24.15
C VAL A 409 -5.98 -13.91 -23.27
N GLU A 410 -6.80 -13.67 -22.24
CA GLU A 410 -7.29 -14.67 -21.29
C GLU A 410 -7.83 -15.91 -22.00
N GLN A 411 -8.68 -15.76 -23.02
CA GLN A 411 -9.22 -16.89 -23.80
C GLN A 411 -8.16 -17.75 -24.52
N THR A 412 -6.96 -17.24 -24.75
CA THR A 412 -5.82 -17.99 -25.31
C THR A 412 -5.01 -18.65 -24.19
N ILE A 413 -4.74 -17.92 -23.10
CA ILE A 413 -4.10 -18.46 -21.91
C ILE A 413 -4.92 -19.62 -21.34
N GLU A 414 -6.25 -19.50 -21.27
CA GLU A 414 -7.18 -20.53 -20.84
C GLU A 414 -7.08 -21.81 -21.68
N LYS A 415 -6.87 -21.71 -22.99
CA LYS A 415 -6.69 -22.90 -23.85
C LYS A 415 -5.40 -23.63 -23.51
N TRP A 416 -4.34 -22.92 -23.16
CA TRP A 416 -3.10 -23.53 -22.67
C TRP A 416 -3.24 -24.07 -21.24
N ARG A 417 -3.90 -23.33 -20.34
CA ARG A 417 -4.22 -23.76 -18.96
C ARG A 417 -4.95 -25.10 -18.98
N ASN A 418 -6.06 -25.19 -19.69
CA ASN A 418 -6.86 -26.41 -19.78
C ASN A 418 -6.16 -27.56 -20.52
N ARG A 419 -5.18 -27.28 -21.41
CA ARG A 419 -4.40 -28.30 -22.13
C ARG A 419 -3.24 -28.89 -21.31
N PHE A 420 -2.47 -28.07 -20.60
CA PHE A 420 -1.27 -28.51 -19.88
C PHE A 420 -1.51 -28.75 -18.39
N PHE A 421 -2.48 -28.04 -17.81
CA PHE A 421 -2.90 -28.10 -16.41
C PHE A 421 -4.35 -28.63 -16.35
N ALA A 422 -4.56 -29.76 -17.04
CA ALA A 422 -5.86 -30.41 -17.16
C ALA A 422 -6.38 -30.96 -15.82
N ASP A 423 -5.48 -31.39 -14.94
CA ASP A 423 -5.77 -31.82 -13.56
C ASP A 423 -6.11 -30.61 -12.68
N GLU A 424 -7.28 -30.63 -12.02
CA GLU A 424 -7.78 -29.50 -11.25
C GLU A 424 -6.91 -29.15 -10.05
N ARG A 425 -6.16 -30.11 -9.49
CA ARG A 425 -5.14 -29.86 -8.45
C ARG A 425 -4.10 -28.86 -8.92
N LYS A 426 -3.73 -28.93 -10.20
CA LYS A 426 -2.72 -28.07 -10.84
C LYS A 426 -3.27 -26.74 -11.33
N ARG A 427 -4.57 -26.47 -11.18
CA ARG A 427 -5.22 -25.19 -11.59
C ARG A 427 -5.27 -24.15 -10.47
N ALA A 428 -4.64 -24.44 -9.34
CA ALA A 428 -4.62 -23.60 -8.15
C ALA A 428 -3.89 -22.25 -8.36
N GLY A 429 -4.32 -21.22 -7.59
CA GLY A 429 -3.65 -19.92 -7.56
C GLY A 429 -3.86 -19.07 -8.82
N ASP A 430 -2.97 -18.11 -9.05
CA ASP A 430 -3.05 -17.15 -10.17
C ASP A 430 -2.39 -17.72 -11.46
N LEU A 431 -2.65 -19.01 -11.74
CA LEU A 431 -1.99 -19.75 -12.82
C LEU A 431 -2.16 -19.09 -14.19
N GLY A 432 -3.30 -18.44 -14.46
CA GLY A 432 -3.53 -17.69 -15.69
C GLY A 432 -2.45 -16.63 -15.90
N LYS A 433 -2.21 -15.78 -14.90
CA LYS A 433 -1.16 -14.76 -14.97
C LYS A 433 0.24 -15.35 -15.00
N ASN A 434 0.50 -16.44 -14.27
CA ASN A 434 1.79 -17.15 -14.36
C ASN A 434 2.10 -17.60 -15.80
N LEU A 435 1.13 -18.22 -16.48
CA LEU A 435 1.30 -18.65 -17.89
C LEU A 435 1.45 -17.45 -18.83
N PHE A 436 0.71 -16.35 -18.58
CA PHE A 436 0.87 -15.09 -19.30
C PHE A 436 2.27 -14.49 -19.13
N HIS A 437 2.81 -14.42 -17.91
CA HIS A 437 4.15 -13.89 -17.62
C HIS A 437 5.26 -14.68 -18.34
N LEU A 438 5.17 -16.02 -18.33
CA LEU A 438 6.10 -16.88 -19.07
C LEU A 438 6.02 -16.62 -20.59
N VAL A 439 4.81 -16.47 -21.14
CA VAL A 439 4.61 -16.16 -22.57
C VAL A 439 5.11 -14.77 -22.94
N ARG A 440 4.90 -13.77 -22.09
CA ARG A 440 5.38 -12.38 -22.29
C ARG A 440 6.91 -12.34 -22.39
N HIS A 441 7.61 -13.06 -21.52
CA HIS A 441 9.07 -13.23 -21.62
C HIS A 441 9.49 -13.85 -22.95
N VAL A 442 9.02 -15.07 -23.26
CA VAL A 442 9.41 -15.80 -24.49
C VAL A 442 9.08 -15.01 -25.77
N ALA A 443 7.99 -14.23 -25.77
CA ALA A 443 7.62 -13.37 -26.89
C ALA A 443 8.58 -12.18 -27.10
N GLN A 444 9.14 -11.61 -26.04
CA GLN A 444 10.03 -10.45 -26.11
C GLN A 444 11.52 -10.83 -26.21
N THR A 445 11.94 -11.95 -25.63
CA THR A 445 13.30 -12.50 -25.76
C THR A 445 13.57 -13.19 -27.11
N GLY A 446 12.63 -13.11 -28.06
CA GLY A 446 12.78 -13.74 -29.37
C GLY A 446 12.73 -15.28 -29.35
N GLY A 447 12.19 -15.87 -28.27
CA GLY A 447 12.05 -17.31 -28.11
C GLY A 447 12.88 -17.93 -26.98
N GLU A 448 13.72 -17.18 -26.26
CA GLU A 448 14.48 -17.72 -25.13
C GLU A 448 13.56 -18.03 -23.93
N LEU A 449 13.76 -19.19 -23.31
CA LEU A 449 12.99 -19.64 -22.15
C LEU A 449 13.51 -19.00 -20.86
N PRO A 450 12.63 -18.69 -19.89
CA PRO A 450 13.03 -18.02 -18.66
C PRO A 450 13.89 -18.94 -17.77
N PRO A 451 14.88 -18.40 -17.05
CA PRO A 451 15.72 -19.17 -16.14
C PRO A 451 14.91 -19.78 -14.99
N PHE A 452 15.18 -21.06 -14.70
CA PHE A 452 14.63 -21.76 -13.54
C PHE A 452 15.64 -21.77 -12.40
N PHE A 453 15.25 -21.27 -11.24
CA PHE A 453 16.04 -21.27 -10.02
C PHE A 453 15.51 -22.34 -9.06
N PRO A 454 16.29 -23.38 -8.70
CA PRO A 454 15.86 -24.38 -7.74
C PRO A 454 15.80 -23.80 -6.31
N PHE A 455 14.91 -24.35 -5.48
CA PHE A 455 14.88 -24.02 -4.05
C PHE A 455 16.05 -24.72 -3.34
N GLU A 456 17.20 -24.05 -3.30
CA GLU A 456 18.37 -24.44 -2.50
C GLU A 456 17.96 -24.63 -1.02
N THR A 457 18.43 -25.70 -0.36
CA THR A 457 18.01 -26.12 1.01
C THR A 457 16.53 -26.54 1.18
N ARG A 458 15.83 -26.94 0.12
CA ARG A 458 14.49 -27.56 0.24
C ARG A 458 14.45 -28.82 1.13
N GLU A 459 15.46 -29.69 1.03
CA GLU A 459 15.56 -30.94 1.81
C GLU A 459 15.79 -30.71 3.32
N ASP A 460 16.44 -29.61 3.68
CA ASP A 460 16.68 -29.18 5.07
C ASP A 460 15.39 -28.88 5.87
N HIS A 461 14.26 -28.86 5.16
CA HIS A 461 12.92 -28.64 5.68
C HIS A 461 12.04 -29.91 5.61
N ASP A 462 12.61 -31.11 5.37
CA ASP A 462 11.84 -32.35 5.48
C ASP A 462 11.52 -32.69 6.95
N LEU A 463 10.23 -32.78 7.25
CA LEU A 463 9.71 -33.18 8.57
C LEU A 463 9.40 -34.68 8.64
N THR A 464 9.32 -35.40 7.51
CA THR A 464 8.94 -36.82 7.46
C THR A 464 9.85 -37.73 8.31
N PRO A 465 11.19 -37.57 8.34
CA PRO A 465 12.06 -38.37 9.21
C PRO A 465 11.75 -38.19 10.71
N LEU A 466 11.45 -36.96 11.13
CA LEU A 466 11.11 -36.63 12.51
C LEU A 466 9.69 -37.10 12.87
N ALA A 467 8.75 -37.00 11.93
CA ALA A 467 7.39 -37.52 12.09
C ALA A 467 7.38 -39.05 12.27
N ASN A 468 8.29 -39.77 11.60
CA ASN A 468 8.43 -41.22 11.76
C ASN A 468 8.94 -41.61 13.16
N ILE A 469 9.94 -40.89 13.69
CA ILE A 469 10.39 -41.07 15.09
C ILE A 469 9.22 -40.79 16.06
N ALA A 470 8.47 -39.71 15.83
CA ALA A 470 7.32 -39.35 16.66
C ALA A 470 6.16 -40.36 16.61
N ALA A 471 5.96 -41.02 15.46
CA ALA A 471 5.00 -42.11 15.27
C ALA A 471 5.44 -43.41 15.96
N GLN A 472 6.72 -43.79 15.84
CA GLN A 472 7.26 -45.00 16.47
C GLN A 472 7.36 -44.91 18.00
N GLU A 473 7.58 -43.71 18.54
CA GLU A 473 7.76 -43.47 19.98
C GLU A 473 6.54 -42.82 20.68
N ASP A 474 5.37 -42.81 20.03
CA ASP A 474 4.09 -42.26 20.52
C ASP A 474 4.21 -40.88 21.21
N TRP A 475 4.60 -39.86 20.43
CA TRP A 475 4.87 -38.52 20.96
C TRP A 475 3.60 -37.73 21.33
N GLY A 476 3.17 -37.86 22.58
CA GLY A 476 2.13 -37.01 23.16
C GLY A 476 2.44 -35.49 23.07
N PRO A 477 1.42 -34.61 23.12
CA PRO A 477 1.53 -33.21 22.67
C PRO A 477 2.67 -32.39 23.30
N SER A 478 2.92 -32.54 24.60
CA SER A 478 3.98 -31.84 25.32
C SER A 478 5.40 -32.25 24.87
N ARG A 479 5.56 -33.49 24.39
CA ARG A 479 6.82 -34.01 23.84
C ARG A 479 7.05 -33.41 22.45
N THR A 480 6.04 -33.49 21.59
CA THR A 480 6.03 -32.89 20.25
C THR A 480 6.36 -31.39 20.28
N ARG A 481 5.67 -30.60 21.13
CA ARG A 481 5.95 -29.16 21.25
C ARG A 481 7.40 -28.87 21.69
N LYS A 482 7.94 -29.63 22.65
CA LYS A 482 9.33 -29.49 23.13
C LYS A 482 10.39 -29.74 22.05
N HIS A 483 10.12 -30.62 21.08
CA HIS A 483 11.04 -30.87 19.96
C HIS A 483 10.89 -29.85 18.82
N LEU A 484 9.67 -29.34 18.58
CA LEU A 484 9.40 -28.38 17.51
C LEU A 484 9.71 -26.92 17.88
N GLU A 485 9.60 -26.51 19.15
CA GLU A 485 9.90 -25.14 19.59
C GLU A 485 11.33 -24.68 19.23
N PRO A 486 12.41 -25.46 19.50
CA PRO A 486 13.76 -25.09 19.08
C PRO A 486 13.94 -25.05 17.55
N MET A 487 13.25 -25.92 16.82
CA MET A 487 13.32 -25.93 15.34
C MET A 487 12.64 -24.70 14.75
N TYR A 488 11.44 -24.36 15.24
CA TYR A 488 10.72 -23.15 14.84
C TYR A 488 11.48 -21.87 15.20
N ALA A 489 12.29 -21.88 16.27
CA ALA A 489 13.08 -20.74 16.69
C ALA A 489 14.40 -20.52 15.90
N ASP A 490 14.89 -21.51 15.14
CA ASP A 490 16.18 -21.37 14.43
C ASP A 490 16.07 -20.43 13.22
N GLU A 491 16.64 -19.23 13.34
CA GLU A 491 16.60 -18.18 12.31
C GLU A 491 17.40 -18.52 11.04
N ARG A 492 18.16 -19.63 11.04
CA ARG A 492 18.80 -20.20 9.84
C ARG A 492 17.87 -21.13 9.05
N ARG A 493 16.66 -21.39 9.56
CA ARG A 493 15.59 -22.16 8.89
C ARG A 493 14.42 -21.24 8.59
N PHE A 494 13.70 -21.53 7.52
CA PHE A 494 12.63 -20.64 7.05
C PHE A 494 11.27 -20.85 7.73
N TRP A 495 11.23 -21.58 8.86
CA TRP A 495 10.00 -21.95 9.56
C TRP A 495 9.15 -20.75 9.98
N ARG A 496 9.76 -19.69 10.53
CA ARG A 496 9.05 -18.45 10.94
C ARG A 496 8.56 -17.61 9.77
N ALA A 497 9.16 -17.78 8.59
CA ALA A 497 8.63 -17.19 7.37
C ALA A 497 7.46 -18.03 6.84
N MET A 498 7.62 -19.35 6.74
CA MET A 498 6.66 -20.31 6.20
C MET A 498 5.39 -20.48 7.04
N PHE A 499 5.48 -20.37 8.37
CA PHE A 499 4.37 -20.53 9.31
C PHE A 499 4.26 -19.29 10.21
N PRO A 500 3.17 -18.49 10.12
CA PRO A 500 3.02 -17.23 10.88
C PRO A 500 2.97 -17.38 12.40
N ASN A 501 2.71 -18.60 12.90
CA ASN A 501 2.75 -18.97 14.31
C ASN A 501 3.20 -20.43 14.44
N ILE A 502 3.59 -20.81 15.66
CA ILE A 502 4.06 -22.18 15.94
C ILE A 502 2.90 -23.19 15.98
N GLU A 503 1.68 -22.76 16.32
CA GLU A 503 0.50 -23.64 16.37
C GLU A 503 0.18 -24.26 15.00
N LEU A 504 0.33 -23.51 13.90
CA LEU A 504 0.19 -24.03 12.54
C LEU A 504 1.33 -25.02 12.18
N PHE A 505 2.56 -24.74 12.61
CA PHE A 505 3.71 -25.62 12.40
C PHE A 505 3.57 -26.95 13.16
N VAL A 506 3.12 -26.90 14.41
CA VAL A 506 2.81 -28.09 15.22
C VAL A 506 1.67 -28.89 14.60
N LYS A 507 0.59 -28.24 14.15
CA LYS A 507 -0.52 -28.94 13.50
C LYS A 507 -0.07 -29.65 12.21
N GLN A 508 0.71 -29.01 11.35
CA GLN A 508 1.23 -29.64 10.15
C GLN A 508 2.14 -30.84 10.46
N PHE A 509 2.95 -30.76 11.51
CA PHE A 509 3.75 -31.90 11.97
C PHE A 509 2.87 -33.06 12.47
N GLN A 510 1.81 -32.77 13.24
CA GLN A 510 0.89 -33.79 13.74
C GLN A 510 0.21 -34.56 12.59
N SER A 511 -0.22 -33.87 11.54
CA SER A 511 -0.79 -34.51 10.33
C SER A 511 0.20 -35.44 9.61
N LEU A 512 1.51 -35.16 9.64
CA LEU A 512 2.53 -36.09 9.11
C LEU A 512 2.72 -37.32 10.01
N VAL A 513 2.63 -37.14 11.33
CA VAL A 513 2.69 -38.25 12.30
C VAL A 513 1.48 -39.18 12.12
N GLU A 514 0.27 -38.63 11.94
CA GLU A 514 -0.95 -39.41 11.69
C GLU A 514 -0.83 -40.27 10.41
N VAL A 515 -0.26 -39.72 9.33
CA VAL A 515 -0.01 -40.45 8.08
C VAL A 515 1.01 -41.59 8.28
N GLU A 516 2.11 -41.35 9.01
CA GLU A 516 3.13 -42.39 9.23
C GLU A 516 2.66 -43.45 10.24
N ILE A 517 1.84 -43.10 11.25
CA ILE A 517 1.15 -44.07 12.11
C ILE A 517 0.27 -44.99 11.24
N ALA A 518 -0.59 -44.43 10.37
CA ALA A 518 -1.49 -45.21 9.52
C ALA A 518 -0.75 -46.14 8.52
N ARG A 519 0.50 -45.80 8.20
CA ARG A 519 1.44 -46.60 7.40
C ARG A 519 2.04 -47.75 8.23
N LEU A 520 2.50 -47.46 9.45
CA LEU A 520 3.10 -48.44 10.37
C LEU A 520 2.09 -49.48 10.89
N THR A 521 0.84 -49.09 11.12
CA THR A 521 -0.24 -49.99 11.57
C THR A 521 -0.80 -50.89 10.47
N GLY A 522 -0.39 -50.70 9.21
CA GLY A 522 -0.92 -51.45 8.06
C GLY A 522 -2.38 -51.12 7.72
N THR A 523 -2.98 -50.10 8.34
CA THR A 523 -4.36 -49.67 8.07
C THR A 523 -4.51 -48.87 6.77
N ALA A 524 -3.42 -48.70 6.02
CA ALA A 524 -3.37 -48.12 4.68
C ALA A 524 -4.05 -48.99 3.59
N SER A 525 -5.31 -49.38 3.82
CA SER A 525 -6.22 -49.67 2.70
C SER A 525 -6.28 -48.42 1.84
N ALA A 526 -6.09 -48.58 0.52
CA ALA A 526 -5.73 -47.49 -0.40
C ALA A 526 -6.55 -46.22 -0.16
N ILE A 527 -5.91 -45.23 0.49
CA ILE A 527 -6.54 -43.95 0.85
C ILE A 527 -7.11 -43.37 -0.45
N PRO A 528 -8.44 -43.15 -0.55
CA PRO A 528 -9.02 -42.61 -1.76
C PRO A 528 -8.32 -41.29 -2.09
N MET A 529 -7.87 -41.15 -3.33
CA MET A 529 -7.49 -39.83 -3.83
C MET A 529 -8.78 -39.01 -3.96
N VAL A 530 -9.19 -38.40 -2.85
CA VAL A 530 -10.38 -37.57 -2.78
C VAL A 530 -10.25 -36.51 -3.87
N PRO A 531 -11.24 -36.39 -4.78
CA PRO A 531 -11.22 -35.31 -5.76
C PRO A 531 -11.11 -33.99 -5.01
N VAL A 532 -10.34 -33.03 -5.53
CA VAL A 532 -10.44 -31.67 -5.00
C VAL A 532 -11.86 -31.20 -5.26
N ILE A 533 -12.67 -31.20 -4.21
CA ILE A 533 -13.97 -30.53 -4.22
C ILE A 533 -13.67 -29.10 -4.67
N ALA A 534 -14.38 -28.66 -5.71
CA ALA A 534 -14.13 -27.39 -6.39
C ALA A 534 -13.85 -26.31 -5.33
N PRO A 535 -12.69 -25.63 -5.45
CA PRO A 535 -11.93 -25.15 -4.31
C PRO A 535 -12.84 -24.39 -3.34
N PRO A 536 -12.70 -24.57 -2.02
CA PRO A 536 -13.28 -23.62 -1.10
C PRO A 536 -12.85 -22.24 -1.61
N PRO A 537 -13.79 -21.29 -1.75
CA PRO A 537 -13.41 -19.97 -2.22
C PRO A 537 -12.30 -19.45 -1.30
N PRO A 538 -11.44 -18.52 -1.76
CA PRO A 538 -10.44 -17.96 -0.86
C PRO A 538 -11.08 -17.51 0.47
N MET A 539 -10.30 -17.35 1.54
CA MET A 539 -10.87 -16.95 2.84
C MET A 539 -11.68 -15.63 2.77
N ILE A 540 -11.48 -14.88 1.68
CA ILE A 540 -12.48 -13.98 1.07
C ILE A 540 -13.43 -14.79 0.15
N ALA A 541 -14.60 -15.20 0.64
CA ALA A 541 -15.65 -15.88 -0.16
C ALA A 541 -15.96 -15.15 -1.51
N PRO A 542 -16.79 -15.67 -2.43
CA PRO A 542 -17.23 -14.86 -3.57
C PRO A 542 -17.87 -13.55 -3.07
N GLU A 543 -17.98 -12.51 -3.90
CA GLU A 543 -19.00 -11.51 -3.57
C GLU A 543 -20.37 -12.20 -3.56
N PRO A 544 -21.31 -11.82 -2.68
CA PRO A 544 -22.67 -12.30 -2.76
C PRO A 544 -23.20 -12.10 -4.18
N SER A 545 -23.85 -13.11 -4.77
CA SER A 545 -24.30 -13.02 -6.17
C SER A 545 -25.25 -11.84 -6.37
N GLU A 546 -25.38 -11.31 -7.58
CA GLU A 546 -26.31 -10.20 -7.85
C GLU A 546 -27.78 -10.55 -7.49
N GLU A 547 -28.13 -11.84 -7.51
CA GLU A 547 -29.39 -12.34 -6.98
C GLU A 547 -29.50 -12.18 -5.45
N ILE A 548 -28.48 -12.61 -4.69
CA ILE A 548 -28.42 -12.44 -3.23
C ILE A 548 -28.33 -10.96 -2.85
N LYS A 549 -27.52 -10.15 -3.55
CA LYS A 549 -27.44 -8.69 -3.37
C LYS A 549 -28.83 -8.07 -3.57
N GLY A 550 -29.50 -8.41 -4.67
CA GLY A 550 -30.88 -7.99 -4.93
C GLY A 550 -31.88 -8.47 -3.89
N GLN A 551 -31.70 -9.68 -3.33
CA GLN A 551 -32.55 -10.21 -2.26
C GLN A 551 -32.36 -9.46 -0.93
N VAL A 552 -31.11 -9.16 -0.54
CA VAL A 552 -30.78 -8.37 0.66
C VAL A 552 -31.32 -6.95 0.56
N ILE A 553 -31.09 -6.28 -0.58
CA ILE A 553 -31.61 -4.93 -0.84
C ILE A 553 -33.15 -4.90 -0.80
N ARG A 554 -33.83 -5.90 -1.37
CA ARG A 554 -35.30 -6.02 -1.27
C ARG A 554 -35.77 -6.31 0.16
N ARG A 555 -35.09 -7.21 0.90
CA ARG A 555 -35.41 -7.58 2.29
C ARG A 555 -35.34 -6.35 3.22
N ASP A 556 -34.36 -5.49 3.01
CA ASP A 556 -34.14 -4.30 3.83
C ASP A 556 -35.00 -3.10 3.41
N GLY A 557 -35.87 -3.27 2.41
CA GLY A 557 -36.79 -2.25 1.92
C GLY A 557 -36.11 -1.17 1.07
N GLU A 558 -35.15 -1.59 0.24
CA GLU A 558 -34.39 -0.80 -0.73
C GLU A 558 -33.77 0.50 -0.18
N ARG A 559 -33.27 0.46 1.07
CA ARG A 559 -32.60 1.59 1.75
C ARG A 559 -31.48 1.14 2.70
N CYS A 560 -30.63 2.08 3.08
CA CYS A 560 -29.50 1.87 4.00
C CYS A 560 -29.99 1.70 5.45
N LEU A 561 -29.75 0.55 6.09
CA LEU A 561 -30.19 0.32 7.47
C LEU A 561 -29.50 1.21 8.53
N CYS A 562 -28.37 1.86 8.19
CA CYS A 562 -27.64 2.74 9.10
C CYS A 562 -28.07 4.22 9.01
N CYS A 563 -28.44 4.73 7.83
CA CYS A 563 -28.80 6.15 7.65
C CYS A 563 -30.12 6.42 6.92
N ASP A 564 -30.86 5.40 6.50
CA ASP A 564 -32.12 5.45 5.75
C ASP A 564 -32.03 6.09 4.33
N GLU A 565 -30.81 6.28 3.80
CA GLU A 565 -30.56 6.63 2.39
C GLU A 565 -31.27 5.65 1.43
N THR A 566 -32.02 6.18 0.45
CA THR A 566 -32.90 5.42 -0.47
C THR A 566 -32.39 5.38 -1.92
N ASN A 567 -31.36 6.17 -2.26
CA ASN A 567 -30.82 6.20 -3.61
C ASN A 567 -30.10 4.89 -3.94
N ARG A 568 -30.78 4.02 -4.67
CA ARG A 568 -30.31 2.70 -5.13
C ARG A 568 -28.90 2.68 -5.74
N ARG A 569 -28.41 3.79 -6.32
CA ARG A 569 -27.04 3.89 -6.86
C ARG A 569 -25.95 4.05 -5.80
N LYS A 570 -26.30 4.48 -4.58
CA LYS A 570 -25.41 4.57 -3.42
C LYS A 570 -25.44 3.32 -2.54
N LEU A 571 -26.41 2.42 -2.73
CA LEU A 571 -26.61 1.22 -1.90
C LEU A 571 -25.75 0.04 -2.34
N GLN A 572 -25.25 -0.70 -1.36
CA GLN A 572 -24.49 -1.94 -1.51
C GLN A 572 -24.76 -2.88 -0.34
N VAL A 573 -24.23 -4.10 -0.42
CA VAL A 573 -24.40 -5.13 0.62
C VAL A 573 -23.10 -5.29 1.41
N ASP A 574 -23.25 -5.28 2.73
CA ASP A 574 -22.22 -5.38 3.76
C ASP A 574 -22.40 -6.65 4.61
N HIS A 575 -21.33 -7.10 5.25
CA HIS A 575 -21.26 -8.27 6.13
C HIS A 575 -21.23 -7.82 7.60
N VAL A 576 -22.30 -8.12 8.37
CA VAL A 576 -22.50 -7.77 9.79
C VAL A 576 -21.24 -8.09 10.63
N ILE A 577 -20.85 -9.37 10.63
CA ILE A 577 -19.51 -9.82 11.01
C ILE A 577 -18.63 -9.61 9.79
N SER A 578 -17.58 -8.81 9.93
CA SER A 578 -16.69 -8.49 8.81
C SER A 578 -15.97 -9.73 8.28
N ARG A 579 -15.67 -9.72 6.98
CA ARG A 579 -15.10 -10.87 6.25
C ARG A 579 -13.75 -11.31 6.83
N TYR A 580 -12.97 -10.34 7.31
CA TYR A 580 -11.71 -10.52 8.03
C TYR A 580 -11.85 -11.34 9.34
N HIS A 581 -13.04 -11.33 9.94
CA HIS A 581 -13.40 -12.12 11.12
C HIS A 581 -14.22 -13.39 10.77
N GLY A 582 -14.19 -13.85 9.51
CA GLY A 582 -14.84 -15.09 9.09
C GLY A 582 -16.33 -14.98 8.76
N GLY A 583 -16.85 -13.76 8.56
CA GLY A 583 -18.26 -13.55 8.24
C GLY A 583 -18.72 -14.23 6.94
N SER A 584 -19.77 -15.05 7.02
CA SER A 584 -20.35 -15.80 5.91
C SER A 584 -21.10 -14.91 4.89
N ASN A 585 -21.33 -15.43 3.68
CA ASN A 585 -22.21 -14.81 2.67
C ASN A 585 -23.71 -15.11 2.88
N GLU A 586 -24.09 -15.69 4.01
CA GLU A 586 -25.48 -16.08 4.26
C GLU A 586 -26.37 -14.85 4.47
N LEU A 587 -27.65 -14.96 4.09
CA LEU A 587 -28.65 -13.91 4.31
C LEU A 587 -28.81 -13.50 5.79
N ALA A 588 -28.31 -14.29 6.74
CA ALA A 588 -28.20 -13.92 8.15
C ALA A 588 -27.15 -12.82 8.38
N ASN A 589 -25.96 -12.98 7.80
CA ASN A 589 -24.82 -12.07 7.99
C ASN A 589 -24.81 -10.86 7.03
N LEU A 590 -25.63 -10.85 5.98
CA LEU A 590 -25.68 -9.74 5.03
C LEU A 590 -26.70 -8.64 5.40
N GLN A 591 -26.33 -7.37 5.17
CA GLN A 591 -27.18 -6.17 5.39
C GLN A 591 -26.96 -5.07 4.34
N THR A 592 -27.96 -4.22 4.09
CA THR A 592 -27.89 -3.13 3.12
C THR A 592 -27.36 -1.84 3.75
N LEU A 593 -26.28 -1.30 3.20
CA LEU A 593 -25.68 -0.01 3.60
C LEU A 593 -25.42 0.88 2.37
N CYS A 594 -25.35 2.20 2.57
CA CYS A 594 -24.83 3.10 1.54
C CYS A 594 -23.29 3.09 1.53
N SER A 595 -22.68 3.59 0.45
CA SER A 595 -21.22 3.68 0.29
C SER A 595 -20.52 4.37 1.47
N THR A 596 -21.06 5.50 1.95
CA THR A 596 -20.54 6.23 3.13
C THR A 596 -20.63 5.40 4.41
N CYS A 597 -21.80 4.83 4.72
CA CYS A 597 -21.99 4.00 5.91
C CYS A 597 -21.08 2.76 5.92
N ASN A 598 -20.87 2.11 4.78
CA ASN A 598 -20.03 0.92 4.72
C ASN A 598 -18.54 1.25 4.90
N ARG A 599 -18.07 2.38 4.34
CA ARG A 599 -16.68 2.84 4.53
C ARG A 599 -16.39 3.23 5.97
N ASP A 600 -17.34 3.91 6.60
CA ASP A 600 -17.16 4.49 7.93
C ASP A 600 -17.40 3.44 9.06
N LYS A 601 -17.88 2.25 8.69
CA LYS A 601 -17.96 1.06 9.54
C LYS A 601 -16.56 0.42 9.69
N ASP A 602 -15.86 0.78 10.77
CA ASP A 602 -14.61 0.11 11.18
C ASP A 602 -14.83 -1.41 11.43
N ILE A 603 -13.74 -2.18 11.39
CA ILE A 603 -13.64 -3.66 11.27
C ILE A 603 -14.53 -4.46 12.27
N SER A 604 -14.94 -3.81 13.37
CA SER A 604 -15.88 -4.32 14.37
C SER A 604 -17.23 -4.79 13.82
N GLU A 605 -17.78 -5.83 14.45
CA GLU A 605 -19.16 -6.26 14.25
C GLU A 605 -20.17 -5.13 14.54
N MET A 606 -21.04 -4.85 13.59
CA MET A 606 -22.18 -3.91 13.72
C MET A 606 -23.38 -4.44 12.95
N ASN A 607 -24.53 -4.51 13.62
CA ASN A 607 -25.74 -5.16 13.08
C ASN A 607 -26.91 -4.17 13.07
N PHE A 608 -27.08 -3.45 11.96
CA PHE A 608 -28.15 -2.46 11.78
C PHE A 608 -29.53 -3.11 11.54
N ARG A 609 -29.62 -4.44 11.57
CA ARG A 609 -30.89 -5.18 11.61
C ARG A 609 -31.45 -5.29 13.04
N ASN A 610 -30.62 -5.07 14.05
CA ASN A 610 -31.03 -5.02 15.46
C ASN A 610 -31.51 -3.60 15.81
N ALA A 611 -32.57 -3.49 16.62
CA ALA A 611 -33.14 -2.21 17.05
C ALA A 611 -32.60 -1.72 18.43
N GLY A 612 -31.95 -2.59 19.19
CA GLY A 612 -31.31 -2.29 20.48
C GLY A 612 -29.84 -2.68 20.45
N THR A 613 -29.01 -2.02 21.26
CA THR A 613 -27.57 -2.31 21.31
C THR A 613 -27.28 -3.62 22.05
N LEU A 614 -26.20 -4.30 21.66
CA LEU A 614 -25.66 -5.47 22.36
C LEU A 614 -24.46 -5.11 23.26
N LEU A 615 -24.08 -3.83 23.32
CA LEU A 615 -23.00 -3.33 24.15
C LEU A 615 -23.41 -3.32 25.63
N ARG A 616 -22.44 -3.50 26.53
CA ARG A 616 -22.64 -3.46 28.00
C ARG A 616 -22.30 -2.12 28.64
N ALA A 617 -21.67 -1.22 27.90
CA ALA A 617 -21.26 0.12 28.30
C ALA A 617 -21.16 1.02 27.07
N ALA A 618 -21.18 2.34 27.29
CA ALA A 618 -21.00 3.33 26.23
C ALA A 618 -19.63 3.16 25.53
N PRO A 619 -19.58 3.05 24.19
CA PRO A 619 -18.33 3.06 23.45
C PRO A 619 -17.80 4.49 23.28
N ALA A 620 -16.51 4.65 22.95
CA ALA A 620 -15.98 5.94 22.54
C ALA A 620 -16.59 6.38 21.20
N LEU A 621 -17.24 7.54 21.14
CA LEU A 621 -17.80 8.07 19.91
C LEU A 621 -16.71 8.39 18.89
N ARG A 622 -16.98 8.01 17.63
CA ARG A 622 -16.28 8.49 16.45
C ARG A 622 -17.30 9.10 15.51
N PHE A 623 -17.09 10.34 15.10
CA PHE A 623 -17.94 10.96 14.10
C PHE A 623 -17.62 10.37 12.71
N PRO A 624 -18.62 9.88 11.97
CA PRO A 624 -18.43 9.43 10.60
C PRO A 624 -18.18 10.62 9.67
N THR A 625 -17.84 10.35 8.41
CA THR A 625 -17.77 11.39 7.38
C THR A 625 -19.17 11.92 7.08
N GLY A 626 -19.36 13.24 7.16
CA GLY A 626 -20.66 13.91 7.09
C GLY A 626 -20.56 15.38 7.50
N PHE A 627 -21.71 16.05 7.64
CA PHE A 627 -21.89 17.46 8.02
C PHE A 627 -21.17 18.45 7.07
N THR A 628 -21.19 18.13 5.77
CA THR A 628 -20.60 18.96 4.69
C THR A 628 -21.64 19.61 3.75
N SER A 629 -22.91 19.25 3.91
CA SER A 629 -24.05 19.77 3.16
C SER A 629 -24.94 20.60 4.08
N SER A 630 -25.50 21.70 3.58
CA SER A 630 -26.53 22.47 4.28
C SER A 630 -27.95 21.97 4.01
N ASP A 631 -28.11 20.90 3.23
CA ASP A 631 -29.42 20.28 2.98
C ASP A 631 -29.89 19.51 4.22
N LEU A 632 -31.17 19.65 4.55
CA LEU A 632 -31.75 19.05 5.76
C LEU A 632 -31.88 17.53 5.65
N ASP A 633 -32.05 16.99 4.44
CA ASP A 633 -32.21 15.55 4.22
C ASP A 633 -30.83 14.85 4.31
N ASP A 634 -29.76 15.49 3.79
CA ASP A 634 -28.37 15.06 4.02
C ASP A 634 -28.01 15.09 5.53
N ILE A 635 -28.37 16.17 6.24
CA ILE A 635 -28.11 16.30 7.68
C ILE A 635 -28.87 15.23 8.48
N GLU A 636 -30.10 14.86 8.10
CA GLU A 636 -30.84 13.76 8.73
C GLU A 636 -30.09 12.43 8.58
N HIS A 637 -29.59 12.13 7.37
CA HIS A 637 -28.78 10.95 7.11
C HIS A 637 -27.47 10.92 7.93
N ASP A 638 -26.86 12.09 8.17
CA ASP A 638 -25.62 12.20 8.94
C ASP A 638 -25.84 12.06 10.47
N ILE A 639 -26.96 12.59 11.00
CA ILE A 639 -27.42 12.35 12.38
C ILE A 639 -27.68 10.85 12.60
N ARG A 640 -28.50 10.23 11.72
CA ARG A 640 -28.82 8.79 11.80
C ARG A 640 -27.56 7.94 11.77
N ARG A 641 -26.62 8.23 10.85
CA ARG A 641 -25.33 7.52 10.76
C ARG A 641 -24.52 7.63 12.03
N THR A 642 -24.37 8.84 12.58
CA THR A 642 -23.55 9.10 13.77
C THR A 642 -24.05 8.30 14.98
N ILE A 643 -25.36 8.33 15.23
CA ILE A 643 -25.96 7.67 16.40
C ILE A 643 -26.05 6.15 16.21
N ASN A 644 -26.41 5.67 15.03
CA ASN A 644 -26.48 4.24 14.75
C ASN A 644 -25.08 3.58 14.79
N MET A 645 -24.03 4.27 14.32
CA MET A 645 -22.64 3.80 14.46
C MET A 645 -22.19 3.73 15.92
N PHE A 646 -22.60 4.70 16.75
CA PHE A 646 -22.30 4.70 18.19
C PHE A 646 -22.90 3.48 18.89
N TYR A 647 -24.21 3.24 18.76
CA TYR A 647 -24.86 2.07 19.38
C TYR A 647 -24.61 0.74 18.65
N ARG A 648 -24.00 0.76 17.45
CA ARG A 648 -23.70 -0.38 16.55
C ARG A 648 -24.93 -1.16 16.06
N CYS A 649 -26.08 -0.48 16.01
CA CYS A 649 -27.39 -1.03 15.66
C CYS A 649 -28.26 0.08 15.04
N ALA A 650 -29.48 -0.23 14.60
CA ALA A 650 -30.46 0.79 14.21
C ALA A 650 -31.13 1.37 15.46
N ALA A 651 -30.38 2.15 16.24
CA ALA A 651 -30.82 2.78 17.48
C ALA A 651 -31.78 3.96 17.27
N VAL A 652 -31.66 4.71 16.17
CA VAL A 652 -32.55 5.84 15.87
C VAL A 652 -33.87 5.34 15.27
N ASP A 653 -34.98 5.79 15.85
CA ASP A 653 -36.30 5.61 15.27
C ASP A 653 -36.63 6.74 14.29
N ALA A 654 -36.72 7.97 14.82
CA ALA A 654 -37.09 9.16 14.08
C ALA A 654 -36.14 10.32 14.38
N VAL A 655 -35.93 11.17 13.38
CA VAL A 655 -35.29 12.48 13.50
C VAL A 655 -36.29 13.50 12.95
N GLU A 656 -36.90 14.31 13.81
CA GLU A 656 -37.91 15.28 13.42
C GLU A 656 -37.26 16.63 13.10
N ILE A 657 -36.98 16.86 11.81
CA ILE A 657 -36.52 18.15 11.27
C ILE A 657 -37.68 18.82 10.51
N GLY A 658 -38.16 19.95 11.03
CA GLY A 658 -39.21 20.74 10.39
C GLY A 658 -38.66 21.64 9.30
N ARG A 659 -39.23 21.58 8.08
CA ARG A 659 -38.80 22.46 6.97
C ARG A 659 -39.18 23.94 7.17
N ARG A 660 -40.13 24.25 8.08
CA ARG A 660 -40.58 25.60 8.48
C ARG A 660 -41.09 25.62 9.93
N GLY A 661 -41.13 26.80 10.55
CA GLY A 661 -41.70 27.02 11.89
C GLY A 661 -40.80 26.53 13.02
N VAL A 662 -41.36 26.37 14.24
CA VAL A 662 -40.61 26.01 15.45
C VAL A 662 -39.75 24.75 15.26
N LYS A 663 -40.28 23.71 14.60
CA LYS A 663 -39.55 22.46 14.30
C LYS A 663 -38.34 22.63 13.35
N ARG A 664 -38.12 23.81 12.75
CA ARG A 664 -36.86 24.11 12.04
C ARG A 664 -35.73 24.49 13.01
N ARG A 665 -36.08 25.04 14.17
CA ARG A 665 -35.16 25.47 15.23
C ARG A 665 -34.99 24.39 16.31
N GLU A 666 -36.06 23.71 16.66
CA GLU A 666 -36.08 22.64 17.66
C GLU A 666 -36.21 21.28 16.97
N TRP A 667 -35.16 20.46 17.05
CA TRP A 667 -35.12 19.13 16.44
C TRP A 667 -35.21 18.05 17.52
N CYS A 668 -36.01 17.01 17.27
CA CYS A 668 -36.15 15.88 18.19
C CYS A 668 -35.58 14.60 17.55
N ILE A 669 -34.73 13.90 18.30
CA ILE A 669 -34.16 12.60 17.93
C ILE A 669 -34.75 11.57 18.89
N ARG A 670 -35.48 10.59 18.37
CA ARG A 670 -36.01 9.47 19.16
C ARG A 670 -35.16 8.23 18.97
N LEU A 671 -34.71 7.65 20.08
CA LEU A 671 -34.09 6.34 20.13
C LEU A 671 -35.14 5.22 20.26
N ARG A 672 -34.78 4.03 19.82
CA ARG A 672 -35.54 2.79 20.04
C ARG A 672 -35.23 2.22 21.41
N SER A 673 -36.17 1.47 21.96
CA SER A 673 -35.99 0.78 23.25
C SER A 673 -34.76 -0.14 23.22
N GLY A 674 -33.99 -0.15 24.30
CA GLY A 674 -32.71 -0.88 24.38
C GLY A 674 -31.48 -0.07 23.94
N ASN A 675 -31.57 1.26 23.81
CA ASN A 675 -30.44 2.16 23.55
C ASN A 675 -30.47 3.32 24.57
N PRO A 676 -29.65 3.30 25.64
CA PRO A 676 -29.75 4.29 26.70
C PRO A 676 -29.33 5.69 26.23
N ALA A 677 -30.21 6.69 26.30
CA ALA A 677 -29.93 8.06 25.85
C ALA A 677 -28.80 8.71 26.67
N LYS A 678 -28.69 8.38 27.96
CA LYS A 678 -27.57 8.76 28.83
C LYS A 678 -26.18 8.44 28.26
N TRP A 679 -26.06 7.45 27.36
CA TRP A 679 -24.76 7.14 26.74
C TRP A 679 -24.36 8.17 25.67
N PHE A 680 -25.31 8.82 25.00
CA PHE A 680 -25.06 9.80 23.95
C PHE A 680 -25.25 11.26 24.41
N GLU A 681 -25.91 11.49 25.56
CA GLU A 681 -26.00 12.81 26.23
C GLU A 681 -24.67 13.60 26.20
N PRO A 682 -23.50 13.05 26.61
CA PRO A 682 -22.22 13.80 26.63
C PRO A 682 -21.67 14.19 25.25
N HIS A 683 -22.34 13.78 24.17
CA HIS A 683 -21.95 14.00 22.79
C HIS A 683 -22.94 14.89 22.00
N LEU A 684 -24.07 15.27 22.61
CA LEU A 684 -25.02 16.21 22.03
C LEU A 684 -24.39 17.58 21.67
N PRO A 685 -23.49 18.20 22.47
CA PRO A 685 -22.89 19.49 22.13
C PRO A 685 -22.05 19.44 20.84
N GLU A 686 -21.21 18.42 20.68
CA GLU A 686 -20.36 18.25 19.50
C GLU A 686 -21.17 17.90 18.25
N LEU A 687 -22.28 17.14 18.40
CA LEU A 687 -23.23 16.90 17.30
C LEU A 687 -23.92 18.22 16.88
N PHE A 688 -24.37 19.02 17.86
CA PHE A 688 -25.00 20.33 17.62
C PHE A 688 -24.05 21.31 16.92
N HIS A 689 -22.80 21.40 17.38
CA HIS A 689 -21.77 22.24 16.77
C HIS A 689 -21.49 21.87 15.30
N ARG A 690 -21.44 20.57 14.99
CA ARG A 690 -21.28 20.07 13.61
C ARG A 690 -22.47 20.42 12.72
N ILE A 691 -23.69 20.30 13.22
CA ILE A 691 -24.91 20.70 12.50
C ILE A 691 -24.91 22.21 12.22
N ARG A 692 -24.61 23.05 13.22
CA ARG A 692 -24.51 24.51 13.04
C ARG A 692 -23.40 24.89 12.05
N THR A 693 -22.27 24.17 12.07
CA THR A 693 -21.17 24.36 11.11
C THR A 693 -21.58 24.01 9.68
N ALA A 694 -22.32 22.91 9.48
CA ALA A 694 -22.88 22.55 8.18
C ALA A 694 -23.90 23.60 7.66
N GLN A 695 -24.65 24.21 8.58
CA GLN A 695 -25.60 25.29 8.28
C GLN A 695 -24.97 26.68 8.09
N ALA A 696 -23.66 26.86 8.30
CA ALA A 696 -22.99 28.17 8.32
C ALA A 696 -22.96 28.95 6.99
N GLY A 697 -23.63 28.44 5.94
CA GLY A 697 -23.89 29.14 4.67
C GLY A 697 -25.37 29.34 4.32
N ASP A 698 -26.31 28.75 5.06
CA ASP A 698 -27.75 28.95 4.82
C ASP A 698 -28.20 30.29 5.42
N ARG A 699 -29.06 31.02 4.70
CA ARG A 699 -29.70 32.26 5.17
C ARG A 699 -30.96 32.00 5.98
N ASN A 700 -31.43 30.75 6.04
CA ASN A 700 -32.65 30.36 6.72
C ASN A 700 -32.37 29.81 8.12
N ASP A 701 -32.73 30.59 9.14
CA ASP A 701 -33.15 30.17 10.49
C ASP A 701 -32.58 28.79 10.94
N PRO A 702 -31.36 28.76 11.53
CA PRO A 702 -30.63 27.54 11.84
C PRO A 702 -31.18 26.81 13.08
N VAL A 703 -30.65 25.63 13.38
CA VAL A 703 -30.99 24.89 14.60
C VAL A 703 -30.63 25.71 15.85
N GLN A 704 -31.52 25.68 16.83
CA GLN A 704 -31.41 26.37 18.12
C GLN A 704 -31.46 25.42 19.31
N ARG A 705 -32.12 24.26 19.19
CA ARG A 705 -32.21 23.20 20.21
C ARG A 705 -32.24 21.81 19.58
N ILE A 706 -31.55 20.85 20.19
CA ILE A 706 -31.69 19.41 19.91
C ILE A 706 -32.11 18.68 21.19
N THR A 707 -33.15 17.85 21.06
CA THR A 707 -33.67 16.98 22.12
C THR A 707 -33.42 15.52 21.77
N LEU A 708 -32.98 14.72 22.75
CA LEU A 708 -32.80 13.27 22.65
C LEU A 708 -33.79 12.55 23.58
N GLU A 709 -34.73 11.82 22.98
CA GLU A 709 -35.76 11.03 23.67
C GLU A 709 -35.42 9.53 23.61
N ALA A 710 -35.55 8.80 24.73
CA ALA A 710 -35.47 7.34 24.76
C ALA A 710 -36.62 6.72 25.57
N PRO A 711 -37.23 5.60 25.14
CA PRO A 711 -38.33 4.96 25.85
C PRO A 711 -37.93 4.52 27.28
N GLY A 712 -38.46 5.23 28.28
CA GLY A 712 -38.22 4.95 29.70
C GLY A 712 -37.16 5.83 30.38
N GLU A 713 -36.58 6.82 29.68
CA GLU A 713 -35.74 7.87 30.28
C GLU A 713 -36.48 9.21 30.26
N GLU A 714 -36.85 9.72 31.44
CA GLU A 714 -37.46 11.04 31.64
C GLU A 714 -36.70 11.80 32.75
N PRO A 715 -36.49 13.13 32.62
CA PRO A 715 -36.81 13.96 31.47
C PRO A 715 -35.88 13.69 30.26
N PRO A 716 -36.29 14.04 29.03
CA PRO A 716 -35.45 13.89 27.85
C PRO A 716 -34.26 14.88 27.88
N TYR A 717 -33.12 14.45 27.34
CA TYR A 717 -31.87 15.22 27.34
C TYR A 717 -31.92 16.31 26.26
N GLN A 718 -31.42 17.50 26.55
CA GLN A 718 -31.53 18.67 25.66
C GLN A 718 -30.22 19.47 25.62
N PHE A 719 -29.94 20.07 24.46
CA PHE A 719 -28.86 21.06 24.29
C PHE A 719 -29.34 22.19 23.37
N ASP A 720 -29.05 23.44 23.73
CA ASP A 720 -29.43 24.63 22.96
C ASP A 720 -28.39 25.76 23.06
N VAL A 721 -28.59 26.83 22.27
CA VAL A 721 -27.60 27.90 22.07
C VAL A 721 -27.24 28.65 23.36
N GLU A 722 -28.13 28.72 24.34
CA GLU A 722 -27.85 29.43 25.61
C GLU A 722 -26.80 28.69 26.47
N ALA A 723 -26.54 27.40 26.20
CA ALA A 723 -25.44 26.63 26.78
C ALA A 723 -24.11 26.75 25.99
N ASP A 724 -24.15 27.20 24.74
CA ASP A 724 -22.99 27.36 23.83
C ASP A 724 -22.19 28.62 24.21
N ASP A 725 -22.88 29.76 24.41
CA ASP A 725 -22.28 31.06 24.74
C ASP A 725 -21.65 31.12 26.16
N ALA A 726 -21.93 30.15 27.03
CA ALA A 726 -21.36 30.07 28.38
C ALA A 726 -19.89 29.61 28.41
N GLY A 727 -19.34 29.14 27.29
CA GLY A 727 -17.97 28.61 27.20
C GLY A 727 -16.85 29.65 26.98
N GLU A 728 -17.17 30.84 26.46
CA GLU A 728 -16.16 31.83 26.03
C GLU A 728 -16.41 33.25 26.58
N THR A 729 -16.40 33.47 27.91
CA THR A 729 -15.90 34.75 28.47
C THR A 729 -15.61 34.72 29.97
N THR A 730 -14.62 35.52 30.38
CA THR A 730 -14.15 35.80 31.76
C THR A 730 -13.49 34.63 32.51
N GLY A 731 -12.44 34.86 33.31
CA GLY A 731 -11.73 36.12 33.52
C GLY A 731 -10.45 35.96 34.34
N ASP A 732 -9.50 36.88 34.13
CA ASP A 732 -8.34 37.07 35.00
C ASP A 732 -8.68 38.16 36.06
N SER A 733 -7.92 38.17 37.17
CA SER A 733 -7.86 39.16 38.25
C SER A 733 -8.97 39.23 39.34
N CYS A 734 -8.48 39.19 40.59
CA CYS A 734 -8.92 39.98 41.78
C CYS A 734 -10.19 39.63 42.61
N ALA A 735 -9.97 38.81 43.65
CA ALA A 735 -10.05 39.15 45.10
C ALA A 735 -11.40 39.38 45.87
N GLY A 736 -11.53 38.70 47.03
CA GLY A 736 -12.08 39.27 48.29
C GLY A 736 -13.16 38.47 49.07
N GLY A 737 -12.99 38.30 50.39
CA GLY A 737 -13.97 37.75 51.37
C GLY A 737 -14.03 36.22 51.45
N GLU A 738 -14.09 35.51 52.59
CA GLU A 738 -14.79 35.68 53.89
C GLU A 738 -16.33 35.60 53.77
N ASP A 739 -17.10 34.81 54.53
CA ASP A 739 -16.88 33.55 55.32
C ASP A 739 -18.32 32.91 55.51
N ALA A 740 -18.63 31.75 56.15
CA ALA A 740 -17.93 30.86 57.08
C ALA A 740 -18.55 29.42 57.13
N THR A 741 -17.89 28.53 57.88
CA THR A 741 -18.37 27.37 58.69
C THR A 741 -19.80 26.79 58.55
N ARG A 742 -20.07 25.49 58.74
CA ARG A 742 -19.27 24.25 58.95
C ARG A 742 -20.22 23.06 59.13
N CYS A 743 -19.97 21.91 58.50
CA CYS A 743 -20.45 20.60 58.98
C CYS A 743 -19.53 19.48 58.48
N ASP A 744 -19.12 18.57 59.37
CA ASP A 744 -18.25 17.43 59.07
C ASP A 744 -19.07 16.15 58.80
N GLN A 745 -18.74 15.38 57.75
CA GLN A 745 -18.43 13.93 57.84
C GLN A 745 -18.08 13.26 56.49
N ASP A 746 -17.36 12.14 56.58
CA ASP A 746 -17.12 11.09 55.58
C ASP A 746 -16.49 11.43 54.21
N ALA A 747 -15.23 11.89 54.24
CA ALA A 747 -14.35 11.92 53.07
C ALA A 747 -13.63 10.57 52.82
N ARG A 748 -14.18 9.70 51.97
CA ARG A 748 -13.40 8.62 51.33
C ARG A 748 -12.70 9.15 50.08
N LYS A 749 -11.37 9.30 50.12
CA LYS A 749 -10.56 9.59 48.93
C LYS A 749 -10.29 8.30 48.15
N GLU A 750 -10.87 8.16 46.97
CA GLU A 750 -10.37 7.23 45.97
C GLU A 750 -9.16 7.85 45.26
N LYS A 751 -8.06 7.09 45.14
CA LYS A 751 -6.91 7.48 44.30
C LYS A 751 -7.31 7.35 42.83
N THR A 752 -6.97 8.34 42.02
CA THR A 752 -7.13 8.24 40.54
C THR A 752 -6.07 7.33 39.93
N GLU A 753 -6.33 6.78 38.74
CA GLU A 753 -5.39 5.87 38.05
C GLU A 753 -4.01 6.48 37.80
N GLY A 754 -3.92 7.81 37.62
CA GLY A 754 -2.65 8.52 37.41
C GLY A 754 -1.65 8.34 38.55
N ASP A 755 -2.11 8.38 39.81
CA ASP A 755 -1.25 8.17 40.98
C ASP A 755 -0.69 6.74 41.03
N GLN A 756 -1.51 5.75 40.63
CA GLN A 756 -1.10 4.35 40.62
C GLN A 756 -0.07 4.07 39.52
N ILE A 757 -0.22 4.68 38.34
CA ILE A 757 0.73 4.55 37.23
C ILE A 757 2.08 5.20 37.59
N ALA A 758 2.07 6.32 38.32
CA ALA A 758 3.28 6.97 38.82
C ALA A 758 4.06 6.11 39.83
N GLU A 759 3.37 5.55 40.84
CA GLU A 759 4.00 4.61 41.80
C GLU A 759 4.53 3.33 41.10
N PHE A 760 3.84 2.84 40.07
CA PHE A 760 4.29 1.67 39.29
C PHE A 760 5.58 1.94 38.51
N HIS A 761 5.68 3.10 37.86
CA HIS A 761 6.86 3.47 37.06
C HIS A 761 8.13 3.67 37.91
N ASP A 762 8.03 4.36 39.05
CA ASP A 762 9.19 4.62 39.90
C ASP A 762 9.70 3.34 40.60
N HIS A 763 8.79 2.42 40.98
CA HIS A 763 9.16 1.14 41.58
C HIS A 763 9.92 0.24 40.60
N TYR A 764 9.39 0.03 39.38
CA TYR A 764 10.06 -0.80 38.38
C TYR A 764 11.33 -0.14 37.82
N GLY A 765 11.35 1.20 37.66
CA GLY A 765 12.52 1.94 37.22
C GLY A 765 13.76 1.70 38.10
N LYS A 766 13.58 1.75 39.43
CA LYS A 766 14.65 1.44 40.41
C LYS A 766 15.09 -0.02 40.35
N VAL A 767 14.15 -0.97 40.25
CA VAL A 767 14.48 -2.41 40.17
C VAL A 767 15.27 -2.76 38.89
N TYR A 768 14.95 -2.15 37.75
CA TYR A 768 15.74 -2.33 36.53
C TYR A 768 17.09 -1.63 36.59
N HIS A 769 17.16 -0.41 37.16
CA HIS A 769 18.43 0.30 37.34
C HIS A 769 19.42 -0.48 38.21
N ASP A 770 18.98 -0.98 39.38
CA ASP A 770 19.85 -1.76 40.28
C ASP A 770 20.28 -3.10 39.66
N LYS A 771 19.39 -3.78 38.93
CA LYS A 771 19.77 -4.99 38.17
C LYS A 771 20.82 -4.68 37.10
N PHE A 772 20.67 -3.59 36.35
CA PHE A 772 21.64 -3.16 35.34
C PHE A 772 22.99 -2.78 35.96
N GLN A 773 23.01 -2.00 37.04
CA GLN A 773 24.23 -1.65 37.77
C GLN A 773 24.92 -2.89 38.37
N LYS A 774 24.16 -3.87 38.85
CA LYS A 774 24.69 -5.13 39.37
C LYS A 774 25.29 -6.00 38.27
N TRP A 775 24.62 -6.10 37.11
CA TRP A 775 25.15 -6.78 35.92
C TRP A 775 26.44 -6.12 35.40
N ARG A 776 26.49 -4.78 35.32
CA ARG A 776 27.66 -4.01 34.86
C ARG A 776 28.87 -4.10 35.80
N ARG A 777 28.67 -4.45 37.08
CA ARG A 777 29.76 -4.79 38.03
C ARG A 777 30.24 -6.24 37.92
N GLN A 778 29.47 -7.11 37.26
CA GLN A 778 29.80 -8.53 37.08
C GLN A 778 30.42 -8.82 35.70
N HIS A 779 30.21 -7.94 34.71
CA HIS A 779 30.70 -8.10 33.34
C HIS A 779 31.39 -6.79 32.87
N PRO A 780 32.56 -6.43 33.43
CA PRO A 780 33.25 -5.18 33.08
C PRO A 780 33.73 -5.13 31.62
N ASP A 781 34.08 -6.29 31.03
CA ASP A 781 34.67 -6.41 29.70
C ASP A 781 33.66 -6.87 28.62
N GLY A 782 32.36 -6.61 28.84
CA GLY A 782 31.31 -6.86 27.84
C GLY A 782 31.40 -5.87 26.68
N PHE A 783 31.78 -6.35 25.49
CA PHE A 783 32.01 -5.53 24.30
C PHE A 783 30.75 -4.80 23.78
N ILE A 784 31.01 -3.72 23.04
CA ILE A 784 30.07 -2.89 22.27
C ILE A 784 29.64 -3.63 20.99
#